data_AF-A0A196SEF2-F1
#
_entry.id   AF-A0A196SEF2-F1
#
_cell.length_a   1.000
_cell.length_b   1.000
_cell.length_c   1.000
_cell.angle_alpha   90.00
_cell.angle_beta   90.00
_cell.angle_gamma   90.00
#
_symmetry.space_group_name_H-M   'P 1'
#
loop_
_entity.id
_entity.type
_entity.pdbx_description
1 polymer ?
#
loop_
_entity_poly.entity_id
_entity_poly.type
_entity_poly.pdbx_seq_one_letter_code
_entity_poly.pdbx_strand_id
1 'polypeptide(L)'
;MWLVVLLFSILVVYLNEGNVEITPTANSTAIRDFELLMRKRAKMAPMTIRDFTELGRGIMATEDIAANSTLMEIPLDEVIYPNTVLKSLSEGDRELFAQMDDDLILTAFLMQERMKGKSSHWHLWISTLPKHPISPSSYSERDIADFQDPAIINRFHIQRKDYFSTYLLFVRHLYSYFLSLPVRFSSRLWSLQYRSFEWAYSIVISRSVTRHHLIIPFLDYRNFITTDSPFDNIDRSHERTHLLDERAGTLRVVTDKAIRKGRQVYLNYETYPSHFYLLHYGFVAVSNIHDCLLVPLPNATSLSPLLRQVLQALGFPSDDTVCLDFTRFLNDKALAFFLLRRAPDEHLQQCLAFFDKVVAPKQKGRWEAADVRRCALGSWEEGAKTRWEEVSEGLKAELREHLKQVASAYPTSIAFDNFVLHTQRRELSEPGVLALKWRISRKHLLQLLISNLAVEPLQPEAQAQGPELNEPLLALNDWVRRHSEVVKVSVAATPWDGYGLVAKEEITKGDTVLVMREEAVLDLERAFAQPTIGTALRSFCEDGLAPRLAMTLFLLYEKFENGKWSEFAPFLALLPPLAKMESLALLPREEVLLLYGSSAFEEVAGFNATLHTDFEVCSRLVAVSPALRKAFVQSGVFSYPHFLWAYLVLVEKGTYVEGDLILVPPLVFGQSSIYQRYEDYPVLSHSNHSYSFVLSDALRFSSDVVLKQGYANWYMLVYRGELLMAEQDDCLRWNLELDDSDPFFDEKAEALKKANLHLYEQFCLPTDAAKLPADFLTMLSILKDVKVMNKQDRQRLLLDAIKQKASQYITVSLSDKMRSRRGQFSSRLQNMNRFLAGEKRLLKELQKSVRHMLSDDI
;
A
#
# COMPACT_ATOMS: atom_id res chain seq x y z
N MET A 1 -51.12 21.64 -14.34
CA MET A 1 -49.83 22.14 -13.78
C MET A 1 -48.87 21.00 -13.44
N TRP A 2 -49.28 19.99 -12.67
CA TRP A 2 -48.47 18.79 -12.36
C TRP A 2 -47.98 18.01 -13.60
N LEU A 3 -48.86 17.80 -14.58
CA LEU A 3 -48.50 17.20 -15.88
C LEU A 3 -47.46 18.00 -16.67
N VAL A 4 -47.47 19.33 -16.52
CA VAL A 4 -46.52 20.22 -17.20
C VAL A 4 -45.15 20.15 -16.53
N VAL A 5 -45.10 20.09 -15.19
CA VAL A 5 -43.85 19.88 -14.44
C VAL A 5 -43.26 18.49 -14.72
N LEU A 6 -44.11 17.46 -14.81
CA LEU A 6 -43.69 16.10 -15.17
C LEU A 6 -43.12 16.05 -16.60
N LEU A 7 -43.81 16.65 -17.58
CA LEU A 7 -43.34 16.73 -18.98
C LEU A 7 -42.05 17.55 -19.12
N PHE A 8 -41.93 18.68 -18.41
CA PHE A 8 -40.71 19.50 -18.45
C PHE A 8 -39.52 18.78 -17.78
N SER A 9 -39.77 18.03 -16.70
CA SER A 9 -38.74 17.23 -16.02
C SER A 9 -38.25 16.08 -16.90
N ILE A 10 -39.16 15.38 -17.59
CA ILE A 10 -38.82 14.28 -18.53
C ILE A 10 -38.05 14.84 -19.75
N LEU A 11 -38.46 16.00 -20.28
CA LEU A 11 -37.83 16.61 -21.46
C LEU A 11 -36.41 17.15 -21.16
N VAL A 12 -36.19 17.71 -19.97
CA VAL A 12 -34.86 18.20 -19.53
C VAL A 12 -33.89 17.07 -19.21
N VAL A 13 -34.38 15.90 -18.76
CA VAL A 13 -33.55 14.70 -18.57
C VAL A 13 -33.06 14.15 -19.91
N TYR A 14 -33.88 14.17 -20.97
CA TYR A 14 -33.52 13.62 -22.28
C TYR A 14 -32.64 14.56 -23.14
N LEU A 15 -32.68 15.87 -22.90
CA LEU A 15 -31.99 16.85 -23.75
C LEU A 15 -30.63 17.34 -23.20
N ASN A 16 -30.18 16.84 -22.04
CA ASN A 16 -29.03 17.41 -21.34
C ASN A 16 -27.91 16.40 -21.03
N GLU A 17 -27.69 15.43 -21.93
CA GLU A 17 -26.44 14.65 -22.07
C GLU A 17 -25.33 15.48 -22.75
N GLY A 18 -25.18 16.74 -22.33
CA GLY A 18 -24.10 17.62 -22.79
C GLY A 18 -22.96 17.63 -21.79
N ASN A 19 -21.74 17.36 -22.26
CA ASN A 19 -20.48 17.42 -21.52
C ASN A 19 -20.44 18.59 -20.54
N VAL A 20 -20.35 18.27 -19.24
CA VAL A 20 -20.16 19.25 -18.18
C VAL A 20 -18.65 19.44 -18.00
N GLU A 21 -18.12 20.57 -18.44
CA GLU A 21 -16.79 21.01 -18.03
C GLU A 21 -16.79 21.25 -16.50
N ILE A 22 -16.05 20.40 -15.79
CA ILE A 22 -15.76 20.55 -14.37
C ILE A 22 -14.83 21.74 -14.22
N THR A 23 -15.37 22.87 -13.75
CA THR A 23 -14.56 24.08 -13.49
C THR A 23 -13.84 23.96 -12.15
N PRO A 24 -12.57 24.44 -12.05
CA PRO A 24 -11.80 24.39 -10.82
C PRO A 24 -12.40 25.33 -9.74
N THR A 25 -12.35 24.83 -8.50
CA THR A 25 -12.24 25.52 -7.19
C THR A 25 -12.70 26.98 -7.06
N ALA A 26 -13.52 27.27 -6.05
CA ALA A 26 -13.80 28.63 -5.57
C ALA A 26 -12.49 29.44 -5.39
N ASN A 27 -12.51 30.73 -5.75
CA ASN A 27 -11.36 31.65 -5.61
C ASN A 27 -10.78 31.61 -4.19
N SER A 28 -9.45 31.61 -4.05
CA SER A 28 -8.72 31.66 -2.77
C SER A 28 -9.22 32.77 -1.83
N THR A 29 -9.73 33.86 -2.40
CA THR A 29 -10.36 34.98 -1.67
C THR A 29 -11.63 34.57 -0.91
N ALA A 30 -12.51 33.75 -1.50
CA ALA A 30 -13.78 33.35 -0.89
C ALA A 30 -13.56 32.45 0.34
N ILE A 31 -12.56 31.55 0.26
CA ILE A 31 -12.16 30.71 1.40
C ILE A 31 -11.61 31.60 2.52
N ARG A 32 -10.71 32.54 2.20
CA ARG A 32 -10.16 33.45 3.20
C ARG A 32 -11.23 34.28 3.90
N ASP A 33 -12.19 34.82 3.14
CA ASP A 33 -13.29 35.61 3.69
C ASP A 33 -14.21 34.75 4.57
N PHE A 34 -14.46 33.50 4.18
CA PHE A 34 -15.18 32.52 4.99
C PHE A 34 -14.43 32.16 6.29
N GLU A 35 -13.12 31.90 6.24
CA GLU A 35 -12.33 31.63 7.45
C GLU A 35 -12.34 32.81 8.42
N LEU A 36 -12.21 34.04 7.91
CA LEU A 36 -12.30 35.26 8.71
C LEU A 36 -13.67 35.41 9.38
N LEU A 37 -14.75 35.04 8.69
CA LEU A 37 -16.09 35.01 9.26
C LEU A 37 -16.18 34.00 10.40
N MET A 38 -15.71 32.77 10.19
CA MET A 38 -15.79 31.70 11.18
C MET A 38 -15.01 32.03 12.45
N ARG A 39 -13.83 32.67 12.34
CA ARG A 39 -13.06 33.16 13.48
C ARG A 39 -13.78 34.22 14.32
N LYS A 40 -14.78 34.92 13.75
CA LYS A 40 -15.63 35.88 14.49
C LYS A 40 -16.84 35.22 15.14
N ARG A 41 -17.27 34.05 14.63
CA ARG A 41 -18.50 33.35 15.03
C ARG A 41 -18.27 32.18 15.98
N ALA A 42 -17.06 31.63 15.99
CA ALA A 42 -16.69 30.47 16.80
C ALA A 42 -15.33 30.69 17.46
N LYS A 43 -15.15 30.10 18.64
CA LYS A 43 -13.83 29.93 19.24
C LYS A 43 -13.19 28.73 18.60
N MET A 44 -12.03 28.91 17.97
CA MET A 44 -11.40 27.88 17.13
C MET A 44 -9.94 27.70 17.50
N ALA A 45 -9.47 26.46 17.43
CA ALA A 45 -8.05 26.12 17.46
C ALA A 45 -7.31 26.76 16.27
N PRO A 46 -5.98 26.92 16.35
CA PRO A 46 -5.17 27.52 15.28
C PRO A 46 -5.10 26.61 14.05
N MET A 47 -6.13 26.66 13.19
CA MET A 47 -6.30 25.82 12.01
C MET A 47 -6.69 26.65 10.78
N THR A 48 -6.43 26.14 9.56
CA THR A 48 -6.78 26.80 8.28
C THR A 48 -7.10 25.78 7.19
N ILE A 49 -7.93 26.15 6.22
CA ILE A 49 -8.29 25.36 5.06
C ILE A 49 -7.15 25.39 4.03
N ARG A 50 -6.71 24.22 3.56
CA ARG A 50 -5.66 24.03 2.56
C ARG A 50 -6.04 22.98 1.53
N ASP A 51 -5.41 23.04 0.36
CA ASP A 51 -5.49 21.98 -0.63
C ASP A 51 -4.46 20.90 -0.34
N PHE A 52 -4.91 19.65 -0.29
CA PHE A 52 -4.08 18.46 -0.12
C PHE A 52 -4.11 17.63 -1.40
N THR A 53 -2.92 17.19 -1.82
CA THR A 53 -2.78 16.28 -2.96
C THR A 53 -3.64 15.04 -2.72
N GLU A 54 -4.48 14.70 -3.70
CA GLU A 54 -5.37 13.53 -3.72
C GLU A 54 -6.60 13.53 -2.80
N LEU A 55 -6.62 14.32 -1.72
CA LEU A 55 -7.76 14.44 -0.80
C LEU A 55 -8.61 15.69 -1.06
N GLY A 56 -8.11 16.63 -1.86
CA GLY A 56 -8.78 17.91 -2.10
C GLY A 56 -8.64 18.85 -0.90
N ARG A 57 -9.64 19.69 -0.66
CA ARG A 57 -9.59 20.66 0.45
C ARG A 57 -9.72 19.98 1.79
N GLY A 58 -8.84 20.35 2.72
CA GLY A 58 -8.76 19.82 4.07
C GLY A 58 -8.47 20.91 5.09
N ILE A 59 -8.47 20.57 6.38
CA ILE A 59 -8.06 21.47 7.47
C ILE A 59 -6.63 21.15 7.90
N MET A 60 -5.78 22.16 8.06
CA MET A 60 -4.40 22.04 8.54
C MET A 60 -4.21 22.81 9.85
N ALA A 61 -3.53 22.20 10.81
CA ALA A 61 -3.09 22.89 12.03
C ALA A 61 -1.97 23.89 11.70
N THR A 62 -2.11 25.13 12.16
CA THR A 62 -1.11 26.20 12.01
C THR A 62 -0.16 26.31 13.21
N GLU A 63 -0.54 25.70 14.33
CA GLU A 63 0.27 25.51 15.54
C GLU A 63 -0.01 24.12 16.11
N ASP A 64 0.73 23.71 17.13
CA ASP A 64 0.49 22.44 17.82
C ASP A 64 -0.81 22.51 18.62
N ILE A 65 -1.67 21.50 18.46
CA ILE A 65 -2.95 21.34 19.15
C ILE A 65 -2.82 20.14 20.08
N ALA A 66 -3.04 20.34 21.39
CA ALA A 66 -2.92 19.26 22.37
C ALA A 66 -4.09 18.27 22.29
N ALA A 67 -3.86 17.03 22.75
CA ALA A 67 -4.93 16.05 22.91
C ALA A 67 -5.97 16.54 23.92
N ASN A 68 -7.24 16.17 23.72
CA ASN A 68 -8.41 16.58 24.50
C ASN A 68 -8.70 18.09 24.48
N SER A 69 -8.04 18.86 23.60
CA SER A 69 -8.33 20.28 23.44
C SER A 69 -9.55 20.51 22.53
N THR A 70 -10.17 21.68 22.66
CA THR A 70 -11.30 22.09 21.83
C THR A 70 -10.81 22.58 20.46
N LEU A 71 -11.23 21.88 19.41
CA LEU A 71 -11.01 22.30 18.01
C LEU A 71 -11.91 23.48 17.65
N MET A 72 -13.18 23.42 18.06
CA MET A 72 -14.17 24.47 17.82
C MET A 72 -15.23 24.47 18.90
N GLU A 73 -15.63 25.65 19.36
CA GLU A 73 -16.81 25.88 20.17
C GLU A 73 -17.64 26.95 19.47
N ILE A 74 -18.88 26.61 19.12
CA ILE A 74 -19.73 27.37 18.20
C ILE A 74 -21.18 27.38 18.70
N PRO A 75 -21.91 28.51 18.62
CA PRO A 75 -23.34 28.56 18.93
C PRO A 75 -24.15 27.62 18.02
N LEU A 76 -25.24 27.03 18.52
CA LEU A 76 -26.10 26.13 17.73
C LEU A 76 -26.82 26.82 16.57
N ASP A 77 -27.01 28.13 16.61
CA ASP A 77 -27.55 28.92 15.50
C ASP A 77 -26.55 29.01 14.33
N GLU A 78 -25.27 28.72 14.58
CA GLU A 78 -24.20 28.65 13.57
C GLU A 78 -23.87 27.18 13.17
N VAL A 79 -24.74 26.23 13.54
CA VAL A 79 -24.70 24.82 13.11
C VAL A 79 -25.96 24.49 12.30
N ILE A 80 -25.81 23.83 11.16
CA ILE A 80 -26.92 23.44 10.30
C ILE A 80 -27.34 22.01 10.66
N TYR A 81 -28.46 21.87 11.36
CA TYR A 81 -29.04 20.57 11.73
C TYR A 81 -30.56 20.69 11.93
N PRO A 82 -31.31 19.57 11.94
CA PRO A 82 -32.78 19.59 11.82
C PRO A 82 -33.48 20.50 12.86
N ASN A 83 -33.07 20.46 14.13
CA ASN A 83 -33.73 21.26 15.16
C ASN A 83 -33.54 22.77 14.95
N THR A 84 -32.33 23.23 14.59
CA THR A 84 -32.10 24.67 14.30
C THR A 84 -32.85 25.10 13.04
N VAL A 85 -32.89 24.25 12.02
CA VAL A 85 -33.66 24.51 10.80
C VAL A 85 -35.14 24.67 11.13
N LEU A 86 -35.75 23.74 11.84
CA LEU A 86 -37.17 23.79 12.21
C LEU A 86 -37.52 24.99 13.08
N LYS A 87 -36.61 25.41 13.98
CA LYS A 87 -36.77 26.63 14.79
C LYS A 87 -36.76 27.91 13.96
N SER A 88 -36.04 27.92 12.83
CA SER A 88 -35.93 29.09 11.95
C SER A 88 -37.15 29.30 11.04
N LEU A 89 -38.06 28.31 10.97
CA LEU A 89 -39.22 28.31 10.08
C LEU A 89 -40.48 28.90 10.74
N SER A 90 -41.37 29.45 9.91
CA SER A 90 -42.72 29.83 10.32
C SER A 90 -43.49 28.58 10.77
N GLU A 91 -44.58 28.76 11.54
CA GLU A 91 -45.35 27.62 12.07
C GLU A 91 -45.88 26.68 10.98
N GLY A 92 -46.46 27.23 9.90
CA GLY A 92 -46.97 26.43 8.78
C GLY A 92 -45.86 25.73 7.97
N ASP A 93 -44.71 26.37 7.79
CA ASP A 93 -43.56 25.76 7.11
C ASP A 93 -42.90 24.68 7.97
N ARG A 94 -42.92 24.85 9.30
CA ARG A 94 -42.37 23.87 10.25
C ARG A 94 -43.14 22.56 10.21
N GLU A 95 -44.47 22.60 10.16
CA GLU A 95 -45.30 21.40 10.00
C GLU A 95 -45.05 20.69 8.68
N LEU A 96 -44.84 21.46 7.60
CA LEU A 96 -44.50 20.91 6.29
C LEU A 96 -43.14 20.19 6.33
N PHE A 97 -42.14 20.80 6.98
CA PHE A 97 -40.79 20.23 7.06
C PHE A 97 -40.73 19.01 8.00
N ALA A 98 -41.43 19.04 9.13
CA ALA A 98 -41.42 17.98 10.14
C ALA A 98 -42.01 16.63 9.65
N GLN A 99 -42.63 16.60 8.47
CA GLN A 99 -43.14 15.38 7.82
C GLN A 99 -42.08 14.65 6.98
N MET A 100 -40.87 15.23 6.85
CA MET A 100 -39.78 14.65 6.07
C MET A 100 -38.68 14.12 6.99
N ASP A 101 -37.86 13.20 6.48
CA ASP A 101 -36.65 12.75 7.15
C ASP A 101 -35.63 13.90 7.31
N ASP A 102 -34.76 13.80 8.32
CA ASP A 102 -33.77 14.81 8.68
C ASP A 102 -32.89 15.26 7.49
N ASP A 103 -32.44 14.32 6.65
CA ASP A 103 -31.64 14.64 5.46
C ASP A 103 -32.41 15.48 4.44
N LEU A 104 -33.71 15.26 4.29
CA LEU A 104 -34.57 16.03 3.39
C LEU A 104 -34.90 17.41 3.96
N ILE A 105 -35.05 17.53 5.28
CA ILE A 105 -35.16 18.82 5.98
C ILE A 105 -33.94 19.69 5.67
N LEU A 106 -32.74 19.13 5.84
CA LEU A 106 -31.48 19.83 5.58
C LEU A 106 -31.31 20.15 4.09
N THR A 107 -31.73 19.24 3.21
CA THR A 107 -31.70 19.43 1.76
C THR A 107 -32.55 20.63 1.33
N ALA A 108 -33.79 20.70 1.82
CA ALA A 108 -34.70 21.81 1.56
C ALA A 108 -34.14 23.14 2.07
N PHE A 109 -33.60 23.14 3.29
CA PHE A 109 -32.96 24.30 3.88
C PHE A 109 -31.78 24.79 3.04
N LEU A 110 -30.88 23.89 2.63
CA LEU A 110 -29.70 24.25 1.85
C LEU A 110 -30.06 24.78 0.46
N MET A 111 -31.08 24.21 -0.19
CA MET A 111 -31.62 24.74 -1.45
C MET A 111 -32.14 26.18 -1.28
N GLN A 112 -32.94 26.42 -0.24
CA GLN A 112 -33.46 27.75 0.08
C GLN A 112 -32.32 28.75 0.32
N GLU A 113 -31.33 28.41 1.14
CA GLU A 113 -30.22 29.31 1.46
C GLU A 113 -29.38 29.61 0.23
N ARG A 114 -29.17 28.64 -0.66
CA ARG A 114 -28.52 28.91 -1.95
C ARG A 114 -29.33 29.83 -2.85
N MET A 115 -30.66 29.70 -2.87
CA MET A 115 -31.56 30.56 -3.66
C MET A 115 -31.55 32.02 -3.20
N LYS A 116 -31.36 32.27 -1.89
CA LYS A 116 -31.20 33.61 -1.32
C LYS A 116 -29.92 34.30 -1.84
N GLY A 117 -28.89 33.53 -2.21
CA GLY A 117 -27.64 34.08 -2.73
C GLY A 117 -26.94 34.93 -1.66
N LYS A 118 -26.54 36.17 -2.01
CA LYS A 118 -25.79 37.06 -1.09
C LYS A 118 -26.57 37.48 0.16
N SER A 119 -27.90 37.35 0.18
CA SER A 119 -28.71 37.65 1.36
C SER A 119 -28.79 36.48 2.35
N SER A 120 -28.27 35.30 2.00
CA SER A 120 -28.19 34.18 2.93
C SER A 120 -27.14 34.43 4.01
N HIS A 121 -27.49 34.08 5.25
CA HIS A 121 -26.54 34.01 6.37
C HIS A 121 -25.36 33.07 6.09
N TRP A 122 -25.60 32.06 5.26
CA TRP A 122 -24.64 31.00 4.90
C TRP A 122 -23.95 31.24 3.57
N HIS A 123 -24.13 32.41 2.94
CA HIS A 123 -23.62 32.69 1.59
C HIS A 123 -22.14 32.38 1.42
N LEU A 124 -21.29 32.80 2.37
CA LEU A 124 -19.85 32.59 2.29
C LEU A 124 -19.48 31.11 2.33
N TRP A 125 -20.06 30.32 3.25
CA TRP A 125 -19.86 28.87 3.28
C TRP A 125 -20.38 28.21 2.00
N ILE A 126 -21.62 28.49 1.58
CA ILE A 126 -22.21 27.91 0.36
C ILE A 126 -21.36 28.24 -0.88
N SER A 127 -20.79 29.45 -0.95
CA SER A 127 -19.92 29.86 -2.07
C SER A 127 -18.60 29.08 -2.14
N THR A 128 -18.18 28.49 -1.02
CA THR A 128 -16.98 27.65 -0.93
C THR A 128 -17.26 26.17 -1.23
N LEU A 129 -18.52 25.73 -1.26
CA LEU A 129 -18.88 24.34 -1.57
C LEU A 129 -18.68 23.98 -3.06
N PRO A 130 -18.52 22.69 -3.40
CA PRO A 130 -18.53 22.24 -4.78
C PRO A 130 -19.83 22.64 -5.48
N LYS A 131 -19.71 23.20 -6.70
CA LYS A 131 -20.89 23.52 -7.53
C LYS A 131 -21.56 22.28 -8.09
N HIS A 132 -20.74 21.25 -8.35
CA HIS A 132 -21.11 19.95 -8.87
C HIS A 132 -20.43 18.89 -7.99
N PRO A 133 -21.04 18.48 -6.86
CA PRO A 133 -20.47 17.44 -6.03
C PRO A 133 -20.39 16.14 -6.82
N ILE A 134 -19.27 15.44 -6.67
CA ILE A 134 -19.07 14.11 -7.23
C ILE A 134 -19.98 13.15 -6.47
N SER A 135 -21.06 12.73 -7.11
CA SER A 135 -22.01 11.75 -6.59
C SER A 135 -22.30 10.73 -7.69
N PRO A 136 -22.53 9.45 -7.36
CA PRO A 136 -23.00 8.47 -8.34
C PRO A 136 -24.18 8.92 -9.19
N SER A 137 -25.04 9.77 -8.61
CA SER A 137 -26.20 10.31 -9.31
C SER A 137 -25.82 11.20 -10.52
N SER A 138 -24.63 11.79 -10.47
CA SER A 138 -24.11 12.76 -11.42
C SER A 138 -23.23 12.16 -12.52
N TYR A 139 -22.89 10.87 -12.41
CA TYR A 139 -22.03 10.19 -13.38
C TYR A 139 -22.76 9.95 -14.71
N SER A 140 -22.05 10.13 -15.82
CA SER A 140 -22.56 9.69 -17.12
C SER A 140 -22.55 8.16 -17.22
N GLU A 141 -23.30 7.60 -18.17
CA GLU A 141 -23.25 6.15 -18.45
C GLU A 141 -21.84 5.68 -18.79
N ARG A 142 -21.04 6.55 -19.44
CA ARG A 142 -19.63 6.27 -19.73
C ARG A 142 -18.80 6.22 -18.44
N ASP A 143 -18.96 7.20 -17.56
CA ASP A 143 -18.25 7.23 -16.27
C ASP A 143 -18.60 6.01 -15.40
N ILE A 144 -19.86 5.57 -15.43
CA ILE A 144 -20.31 4.36 -14.73
C ILE A 144 -19.66 3.12 -15.35
N ALA A 145 -19.72 2.97 -16.69
CA ALA A 145 -19.13 1.84 -17.40
C ALA A 145 -17.61 1.74 -17.18
N ASP A 146 -16.95 2.88 -17.01
CA ASP A 146 -15.53 2.94 -16.70
C ASP A 146 -15.21 2.19 -15.40
N PHE A 147 -16.08 2.05 -14.41
CA PHE A 147 -15.74 1.29 -13.20
C PHE A 147 -15.42 -0.20 -13.47
N GLN A 148 -15.88 -0.78 -14.59
CA GLN A 148 -15.61 -2.16 -15.00
C GLN A 148 -15.87 -3.22 -13.91
N ASP A 149 -16.72 -2.89 -12.95
CA ASP A 149 -17.10 -3.73 -11.84
C ASP A 149 -18.63 -3.85 -11.85
N PRO A 150 -19.18 -4.99 -12.33
CA PRO A 150 -20.61 -5.18 -12.46
C PRO A 150 -21.38 -4.94 -11.16
N ALA A 151 -20.78 -5.27 -10.01
CA ALA A 151 -21.43 -5.10 -8.71
C ALA A 151 -21.63 -3.61 -8.39
N ILE A 152 -20.59 -2.78 -8.51
CA ILE A 152 -20.72 -1.34 -8.23
C ILE A 152 -21.54 -0.63 -9.30
N ILE A 153 -21.43 -1.04 -10.57
CA ILE A 153 -22.21 -0.48 -11.69
C ILE A 153 -23.71 -0.63 -11.41
N ASN A 154 -24.16 -1.84 -11.01
CA ASN A 154 -25.57 -2.04 -10.68
C ASN A 154 -26.03 -1.14 -9.53
N ARG A 155 -25.18 -0.95 -8.50
CA ARG A 155 -25.48 -0.06 -7.37
C ARG A 155 -25.60 1.40 -7.79
N PHE A 156 -24.76 1.87 -8.71
CA PHE A 156 -24.91 3.23 -9.26
C PHE A 156 -26.27 3.42 -9.94
N HIS A 157 -26.75 2.44 -10.70
CA HIS A 157 -28.07 2.51 -11.33
C HIS A 157 -29.22 2.49 -10.31
N ILE A 158 -29.14 1.62 -9.31
CA ILE A 158 -30.13 1.56 -8.23
C ILE A 158 -30.18 2.90 -7.49
N GLN A 159 -29.02 3.41 -7.06
CA GLN A 159 -28.94 4.66 -6.33
C GLN A 159 -29.44 5.85 -7.16
N ARG A 160 -29.16 5.89 -8.46
CA ARG A 160 -29.71 6.89 -9.39
C ARG A 160 -31.24 6.86 -9.42
N LYS A 161 -31.82 5.67 -9.49
CA LYS A 161 -33.27 5.49 -9.46
C LYS A 161 -33.86 5.93 -8.11
N ASP A 162 -33.20 5.61 -7.01
CA ASP A 162 -33.65 5.99 -5.67
C ASP A 162 -33.58 7.50 -5.48
N TYR A 163 -32.48 8.15 -5.85
CA TYR A 163 -32.34 9.61 -5.84
C TYR A 163 -33.45 10.29 -6.64
N PHE A 164 -33.72 9.80 -7.86
CA PHE A 164 -34.76 10.36 -8.70
C PHE A 164 -36.17 10.15 -8.12
N SER A 165 -36.43 8.99 -7.52
CA SER A 165 -37.71 8.69 -6.87
C SER A 165 -37.93 9.57 -5.64
N THR A 166 -36.91 9.72 -4.80
CA THR A 166 -36.91 10.62 -3.64
C THR A 166 -37.13 12.07 -4.07
N TYR A 167 -36.45 12.52 -5.13
CA TYR A 167 -36.65 13.84 -5.73
C TYR A 167 -38.11 14.09 -6.12
N LEU A 168 -38.77 13.14 -6.79
CA LEU A 168 -40.16 13.31 -7.21
C LEU A 168 -41.09 13.49 -6.02
N LEU A 169 -40.90 12.71 -4.95
CA LEU A 169 -41.68 12.84 -3.72
C LEU A 169 -41.38 14.16 -2.99
N PHE A 170 -40.10 14.52 -2.90
CA PHE A 170 -39.62 15.74 -2.27
C PHE A 170 -40.17 17.00 -2.95
N VAL A 171 -40.04 17.11 -4.27
CA VAL A 171 -40.58 18.26 -5.02
C VAL A 171 -42.10 18.27 -4.96
N ARG A 172 -42.77 17.12 -5.01
CA ARG A 172 -44.22 17.07 -4.83
C ARG A 172 -44.66 17.66 -3.50
N HIS A 173 -43.89 17.42 -2.45
CA HIS A 173 -44.16 17.93 -1.11
C HIS A 173 -43.86 19.42 -0.98
N LEU A 174 -42.76 19.89 -1.57
CA LEU A 174 -42.23 21.25 -1.33
C LEU A 174 -42.41 22.26 -2.47
N TYR A 175 -43.01 21.90 -3.62
CA TYR A 175 -43.09 22.84 -4.75
C TYR A 175 -43.83 24.14 -4.41
N SER A 176 -44.92 24.08 -3.64
CA SER A 176 -45.69 25.26 -3.24
C SER A 176 -44.86 26.19 -2.36
N TYR A 177 -44.13 25.60 -1.41
CA TYR A 177 -43.19 26.28 -0.54
C TYR A 177 -42.09 26.99 -1.35
N PHE A 178 -41.39 26.28 -2.23
CA PHE A 178 -40.31 26.89 -3.01
C PHE A 178 -40.79 28.01 -3.95
N LEU A 179 -42.01 27.88 -4.50
CA LEU A 179 -42.60 28.90 -5.37
C LEU A 179 -43.10 30.14 -4.61
N SER A 180 -43.40 30.02 -3.31
CA SER A 180 -43.82 31.14 -2.47
C SER A 180 -42.66 31.95 -1.90
N LEU A 181 -41.44 31.40 -1.89
CA LEU A 181 -40.26 32.08 -1.34
C LEU A 181 -40.01 33.46 -1.99
N PRO A 182 -39.64 34.48 -1.19
CA PRO A 182 -39.41 35.86 -1.67
C PRO A 182 -38.04 36.02 -2.37
N VAL A 183 -37.74 35.15 -3.32
CA VAL A 183 -36.50 35.16 -4.13
C VAL A 183 -36.83 35.37 -5.61
N ARG A 184 -35.79 35.56 -6.44
CA ARG A 184 -35.95 35.72 -7.89
C ARG A 184 -36.70 34.51 -8.49
N PHE A 185 -37.58 34.77 -9.45
CA PHE A 185 -38.40 33.73 -10.07
C PHE A 185 -37.57 32.60 -10.69
N SER A 186 -36.43 32.93 -11.32
CA SER A 186 -35.49 31.93 -11.85
C SER A 186 -34.93 30.99 -10.78
N SER A 187 -34.68 31.48 -9.57
CA SER A 187 -34.24 30.67 -8.43
C SER A 187 -35.34 29.71 -7.95
N ARG A 188 -36.61 30.12 -8.03
CA ARG A 188 -37.76 29.26 -7.70
C ARG A 188 -37.96 28.15 -8.73
N LEU A 189 -37.74 28.45 -10.01
CA LEU A 189 -37.74 27.43 -11.05
C LEU A 189 -36.55 26.47 -10.89
N TRP A 190 -35.39 26.98 -10.48
CA TRP A 190 -34.22 26.15 -10.20
C TRP A 190 -34.50 25.11 -9.11
N SER A 191 -35.20 25.46 -8.02
CA SER A 191 -35.56 24.50 -6.95
C SER A 191 -36.50 23.36 -7.39
N LEU A 192 -37.12 23.47 -8.56
CA LEU A 192 -37.96 22.42 -9.13
C LEU A 192 -37.19 21.51 -10.10
N GLN A 193 -35.87 21.64 -10.18
CA GLN A 193 -35.02 20.84 -11.07
C GLN A 193 -34.37 19.69 -10.29
N TYR A 194 -34.17 18.55 -10.96
CA TYR A 194 -33.44 17.44 -10.35
C TYR A 194 -32.02 17.83 -9.89
N ARG A 195 -31.31 18.63 -10.69
CA ARG A 195 -29.94 19.08 -10.38
C ARG A 195 -29.85 19.91 -9.09
N SER A 196 -30.91 20.64 -8.70
CA SER A 196 -30.88 21.41 -7.44
C SER A 196 -30.99 20.50 -6.22
N PHE A 197 -31.88 19.50 -6.31
CA PHE A 197 -32.05 18.48 -5.29
C PHE A 197 -30.79 17.64 -5.16
N GLU A 198 -30.29 17.11 -6.28
CA GLU A 198 -29.04 16.33 -6.33
C GLU A 198 -27.90 17.07 -5.66
N TRP A 199 -27.68 18.34 -6.01
CA TRP A 199 -26.63 19.14 -5.37
C TRP A 199 -26.80 19.22 -3.85
N ALA A 200 -27.98 19.59 -3.36
CA ALA A 200 -28.18 19.81 -1.93
C ALA A 200 -28.13 18.49 -1.15
N TYR A 201 -28.77 17.44 -1.66
CA TYR A 201 -28.84 16.13 -1.04
C TYR A 201 -27.45 15.48 -0.96
N SER A 202 -26.64 15.58 -2.03
CA SER A 202 -25.25 15.11 -2.01
C SER A 202 -24.38 15.88 -1.02
N ILE A 203 -24.57 17.20 -0.86
CA ILE A 203 -23.85 17.98 0.16
C ILE A 203 -24.26 17.53 1.57
N VAL A 204 -25.55 17.30 1.82
CA VAL A 204 -26.04 16.85 3.12
C VAL A 204 -25.43 15.49 3.47
N ILE A 205 -25.60 14.48 2.62
CA ILE A 205 -25.11 13.12 2.87
C ILE A 205 -23.59 13.07 3.09
N SER A 206 -22.82 13.84 2.31
CA SER A 206 -21.36 13.79 2.38
C SER A 206 -20.74 14.60 3.52
N ARG A 207 -21.52 15.45 4.22
CA ARG A 207 -21.00 16.40 5.23
C ARG A 207 -21.73 16.38 6.57
N SER A 208 -22.88 15.73 6.68
CA SER A 208 -23.56 15.53 7.95
C SER A 208 -22.81 14.53 8.82
N VAL A 209 -22.62 14.85 10.10
CA VAL A 209 -21.98 13.96 11.08
C VAL A 209 -22.88 13.73 12.29
N THR A 210 -22.58 12.66 13.05
CA THR A 210 -23.34 12.20 14.23
C THR A 210 -24.75 11.70 13.91
N ARG A 211 -25.39 11.05 14.89
CA ARG A 211 -26.81 10.70 14.83
C ARG A 211 -27.78 11.89 14.73
N HIS A 212 -27.30 13.12 14.94
CA HIS A 212 -28.10 14.34 14.88
C HIS A 212 -27.99 15.07 13.53
N HIS A 213 -27.31 14.47 12.53
CA HIS A 213 -27.15 15.03 11.19
C HIS A 213 -26.60 16.47 11.20
N LEU A 214 -25.53 16.70 11.97
CA LEU A 214 -24.91 18.01 12.13
C LEU A 214 -24.04 18.34 10.91
N ILE A 215 -24.31 19.46 10.25
CA ILE A 215 -23.37 20.08 9.32
C ILE A 215 -22.74 21.28 10.03
N ILE A 216 -21.42 21.22 10.22
CA ILE A 216 -20.67 22.20 10.99
C ILE A 216 -19.74 22.93 10.02
N PRO A 217 -20.14 24.12 9.52
CA PRO A 217 -19.32 24.88 8.58
C PRO A 217 -17.90 25.05 9.12
N PHE A 218 -16.92 24.90 8.23
CA PHE A 218 -15.47 24.82 8.49
C PHE A 218 -15.02 23.42 8.93
N LEU A 219 -15.64 22.79 9.92
CA LEU A 219 -15.25 21.44 10.36
C LEU A 219 -15.68 20.33 9.39
N ASP A 220 -16.62 20.62 8.50
CA ASP A 220 -17.01 19.81 7.35
C ASP A 220 -15.93 19.71 6.25
N TYR A 221 -14.78 20.39 6.43
CA TYR A 221 -13.58 20.23 5.62
C TYR A 221 -12.57 19.22 6.20
N ARG A 222 -12.82 18.59 7.35
CA ARG A 222 -11.92 17.52 7.83
C ARG A 222 -12.05 16.31 6.92
N ASN A 223 -10.95 15.89 6.32
CA ASN A 223 -10.93 14.70 5.45
C ASN A 223 -10.92 13.40 6.26
N PHE A 224 -11.35 12.33 5.59
CA PHE A 224 -11.28 10.97 6.10
C PHE A 224 -9.90 10.33 5.91
N ILE A 225 -9.42 9.62 6.92
CA ILE A 225 -8.36 8.63 6.81
C ILE A 225 -8.57 7.53 7.86
N THR A 226 -8.08 6.33 7.59
CA THR A 226 -8.38 5.12 8.36
C THR A 226 -7.64 5.11 9.70
N THR A 227 -8.24 4.53 10.75
CA THR A 227 -7.71 4.59 12.13
C THR A 227 -6.40 3.83 12.36
N ASP A 228 -6.01 2.96 11.42
CA ASP A 228 -4.75 2.20 11.42
C ASP A 228 -3.73 2.79 10.43
N SER A 229 -4.00 3.99 9.89
CA SER A 229 -3.02 4.76 9.14
C SER A 229 -1.85 5.14 10.07
N PRO A 230 -0.59 5.18 9.57
CA PRO A 230 0.60 5.59 10.35
C PRO A 230 0.57 7.04 10.88
N PHE A 231 -0.56 7.73 10.74
CA PHE A 231 -0.81 9.04 11.33
C PHE A 231 -1.55 8.87 12.65
N ASP A 232 -0.83 8.93 13.78
CA ASP A 232 -1.31 8.78 15.16
C ASP A 232 -2.41 9.78 15.62
N ASN A 233 -2.94 10.62 14.72
CA ASN A 233 -3.66 11.86 15.03
C ASN A 233 -5.06 11.95 14.37
N ILE A 234 -5.89 10.91 14.51
CA ILE A 234 -7.26 10.87 13.94
C ILE A 234 -8.29 10.76 15.06
N ASP A 235 -9.26 11.66 15.05
CA ASP A 235 -10.42 11.62 15.95
C ASP A 235 -11.28 10.37 15.66
N ARG A 236 -11.34 9.44 16.62
CA ARG A 236 -11.86 8.07 16.36
C ARG A 236 -13.38 7.94 16.34
N SER A 237 -14.13 8.88 16.93
CA SER A 237 -15.60 8.78 17.01
C SER A 237 -16.25 10.16 17.12
N HIS A 238 -17.22 10.43 16.24
CA HIS A 238 -18.00 11.66 16.27
C HIS A 238 -18.80 11.82 17.56
N GLU A 239 -19.41 10.74 18.05
CA GLU A 239 -20.27 10.77 19.25
C GLU A 239 -19.51 11.14 20.51
N ARG A 240 -18.20 10.90 20.55
CA ARG A 240 -17.33 11.26 21.68
C ARG A 240 -16.70 12.64 21.54
N THR A 241 -16.57 13.13 20.31
CA THR A 241 -15.84 14.36 19.99
C THR A 241 -16.77 15.56 19.77
N HIS A 242 -18.04 15.34 19.42
CA HIS A 242 -19.02 16.39 19.15
C HIS A 242 -20.01 16.50 20.31
N LEU A 243 -19.74 17.41 21.22
CA LEU A 243 -20.48 17.58 22.47
C LEU A 243 -21.54 18.67 22.28
N LEU A 244 -22.79 18.24 22.07
CA LEU A 244 -23.95 19.10 21.93
C LEU A 244 -24.50 19.48 23.30
N ASP A 245 -24.57 20.79 23.61
CA ASP A 245 -25.24 21.31 24.80
C ASP A 245 -26.42 22.20 24.38
N GLU A 246 -27.62 21.60 24.34
CA GLU A 246 -28.84 22.31 23.97
C GLU A 246 -29.28 23.35 25.02
N ARG A 247 -28.87 23.21 26.28
CA ARG A 247 -29.23 24.17 27.34
C ARG A 247 -28.37 25.42 27.24
N ALA A 248 -27.06 25.24 27.02
CA ALA A 248 -26.14 26.34 26.78
C ALA A 248 -26.27 26.93 25.36
N GLY A 249 -26.92 26.20 24.44
CA GLY A 249 -27.06 26.62 23.04
C GLY A 249 -25.75 26.56 22.27
N THR A 250 -24.85 25.62 22.63
CA THR A 250 -23.50 25.52 22.05
C THR A 250 -23.15 24.10 21.60
N LEU A 251 -22.36 23.99 20.54
CA LEU A 251 -21.69 22.76 20.13
C LEU A 251 -20.18 22.91 20.38
N ARG A 252 -19.60 21.95 21.10
CA ARG A 252 -18.16 21.89 21.35
C ARG A 252 -17.55 20.65 20.71
N VAL A 253 -16.65 20.86 19.76
CA VAL A 253 -15.89 19.79 19.09
C VAL A 253 -14.49 19.70 19.71
N VAL A 254 -14.13 18.53 20.22
CA VAL A 254 -12.82 18.24 20.82
C VAL A 254 -12.04 17.23 19.97
N THR A 255 -10.72 17.25 20.07
CA THR A 255 -9.86 16.21 19.49
C THR A 255 -9.38 15.26 20.57
N ASP A 256 -9.35 13.95 20.31
CA ASP A 256 -8.82 12.95 21.24
C ASP A 256 -7.31 12.69 21.06
N LYS A 257 -6.69 13.32 20.04
CA LYS A 257 -5.26 13.20 19.72
C LYS A 257 -4.55 14.56 19.66
N ALA A 258 -3.24 14.55 19.84
CA ALA A 258 -2.42 15.73 19.63
C ALA A 258 -2.15 15.91 18.13
N ILE A 259 -2.25 17.13 17.61
CA ILE A 259 -2.03 17.43 16.19
C ILE A 259 -0.90 18.44 16.07
N ARG A 260 0.19 18.05 15.41
CA ARG A 260 1.35 18.94 15.21
C ARG A 260 1.07 20.01 14.15
N LYS A 261 1.72 21.15 14.28
CA LYS A 261 1.80 22.21 13.28
C LYS A 261 2.12 21.64 11.90
N GLY A 262 1.39 22.10 10.88
CA GLY A 262 1.53 21.68 9.50
C GLY A 262 0.88 20.33 9.16
N ARG A 263 0.27 19.64 10.13
CA ARG A 263 -0.48 18.40 9.87
C ARG A 263 -1.95 18.68 9.60
N GLN A 264 -2.55 17.81 8.79
CA GLN A 264 -3.98 17.82 8.53
C GLN A 264 -4.76 17.33 9.75
N VAL A 265 -5.92 17.92 9.97
CA VAL A 265 -6.89 17.56 11.01
C VAL A 265 -7.89 16.60 10.39
N TYR A 266 -7.83 15.33 10.80
CA TYR A 266 -8.64 14.26 10.23
C TYR A 266 -9.83 13.91 11.09
N LEU A 267 -10.81 13.25 10.47
CA LEU A 267 -12.00 12.71 11.13
C LEU A 267 -12.27 11.30 10.63
N ASN A 268 -12.43 10.33 11.54
CA ASN A 268 -12.89 9.00 11.17
C ASN A 268 -14.40 9.06 10.89
N TYR A 269 -14.80 8.97 9.62
CA TYR A 269 -16.17 9.15 9.15
C TYR A 269 -17.12 8.10 9.72
N GLU A 270 -16.73 6.83 9.70
CA GLU A 270 -17.34 5.70 10.43
C GLU A 270 -16.63 4.40 10.00
N THR A 271 -17.02 3.25 10.55
CA THR A 271 -16.49 1.94 10.10
C THR A 271 -17.23 1.38 8.88
N TYR A 272 -17.23 2.11 7.76
CA TYR A 272 -17.89 1.70 6.51
C TYR A 272 -16.96 1.01 5.50
N PRO A 273 -17.49 0.05 4.71
CA PRO A 273 -16.76 -0.51 3.57
C PRO A 273 -16.59 0.53 2.45
N SER A 274 -15.56 0.38 1.61
CA SER A 274 -15.21 1.41 0.62
C SER A 274 -16.28 1.65 -0.44
N HIS A 275 -17.15 0.67 -0.73
CA HIS A 275 -18.28 0.88 -1.64
C HIS A 275 -19.27 1.89 -1.08
N PHE A 276 -19.45 1.95 0.24
CA PHE A 276 -20.32 2.91 0.88
C PHE A 276 -19.73 4.32 0.77
N TYR A 277 -18.42 4.47 0.98
CA TYR A 277 -17.73 5.74 0.76
C TYR A 277 -17.84 6.22 -0.68
N LEU A 278 -17.69 5.33 -1.65
CA LEU A 278 -17.84 5.66 -3.06
C LEU A 278 -19.27 6.09 -3.40
N LEU A 279 -20.27 5.37 -2.86
CA LEU A 279 -21.69 5.62 -3.15
C LEU A 279 -22.24 6.88 -2.48
N HIS A 280 -21.84 7.15 -1.23
CA HIS A 280 -22.45 8.22 -0.42
C HIS A 280 -21.56 9.46 -0.30
N TYR A 281 -20.24 9.29 -0.32
CA TYR A 281 -19.27 10.37 -0.11
C TYR A 281 -18.45 10.72 -1.36
N GLY A 282 -18.56 9.93 -2.44
CA GLY A 282 -17.92 10.23 -3.72
C GLY A 282 -16.40 10.04 -3.74
N PHE A 283 -15.85 9.16 -2.90
CA PHE A 283 -14.41 8.87 -2.89
C PHE A 283 -14.08 7.39 -2.64
N VAL A 284 -12.90 6.95 -3.07
CA VAL A 284 -12.35 5.63 -2.75
C VAL A 284 -11.36 5.79 -1.60
N ALA A 285 -11.68 5.20 -0.45
CA ALA A 285 -10.82 5.24 0.73
C ALA A 285 -9.47 4.54 0.50
N VAL A 286 -8.39 5.16 0.97
CA VAL A 286 -7.03 4.57 0.91
C VAL A 286 -6.84 3.67 2.14
N SER A 287 -6.44 2.41 1.93
CA SER A 287 -6.11 1.45 3.00
C SER A 287 -7.21 1.24 4.05
N ASN A 288 -8.48 1.21 3.62
CA ASN A 288 -9.63 0.99 4.51
C ASN A 288 -9.65 -0.44 5.06
N ILE A 289 -9.43 -0.58 6.37
CA ILE A 289 -9.45 -1.87 7.07
C ILE A 289 -10.85 -2.49 7.14
N HIS A 290 -11.90 -1.68 6.97
CA HIS A 290 -13.30 -2.13 6.93
C HIS A 290 -13.78 -2.41 5.52
N ASP A 291 -12.88 -2.34 4.54
CA ASP A 291 -13.24 -2.60 3.15
C ASP A 291 -13.61 -4.06 2.94
N CYS A 292 -14.45 -4.29 1.94
CA CYS A 292 -14.83 -5.61 1.53
C CYS A 292 -14.94 -5.68 0.02
N LEU A 293 -14.70 -6.87 -0.52
CA LEU A 293 -14.93 -7.12 -1.92
C LEU A 293 -16.42 -7.36 -2.14
N LEU A 294 -17.09 -6.45 -2.85
CA LEU A 294 -18.44 -6.67 -3.37
C LEU A 294 -18.36 -7.70 -4.50
N VAL A 295 -18.88 -8.88 -4.24
CA VAL A 295 -18.90 -9.98 -5.20
C VAL A 295 -20.30 -10.14 -5.75
N PRO A 296 -20.49 -9.99 -7.08
CA PRO A 296 -21.77 -10.28 -7.69
C PRO A 296 -22.05 -11.77 -7.56
N LEU A 297 -23.30 -12.12 -7.27
CA LEU A 297 -23.70 -13.51 -7.13
C LEU A 297 -23.77 -14.21 -8.50
N PRO A 298 -23.34 -15.48 -8.62
CA PRO A 298 -23.32 -16.17 -9.91
C PRO A 298 -24.73 -16.28 -10.53
N ASN A 299 -24.82 -16.02 -11.84
CA ASN A 299 -26.03 -15.67 -12.60
C ASN A 299 -27.33 -16.45 -12.26
N ALA A 300 -28.36 -15.65 -11.95
CA ALA A 300 -29.75 -15.70 -12.40
C ALA A 300 -30.61 -16.95 -12.11
N THR A 301 -31.08 -17.06 -10.87
CA THR A 301 -32.49 -17.36 -10.61
C THR A 301 -32.98 -16.24 -9.69
N SER A 302 -34.13 -15.65 -9.96
CA SER A 302 -34.71 -14.65 -9.07
C SER A 302 -34.75 -15.23 -7.66
N LEU A 303 -34.03 -14.63 -6.70
CA LEU A 303 -34.10 -15.09 -5.31
C LEU A 303 -35.56 -15.10 -4.85
N SER A 304 -35.99 -16.20 -4.23
CA SER A 304 -37.31 -16.26 -3.63
C SER A 304 -37.45 -15.13 -2.60
N PRO A 305 -38.64 -14.54 -2.43
CA PRO A 305 -38.87 -13.49 -1.43
C PRO A 305 -38.38 -13.89 -0.03
N LEU A 306 -38.49 -15.18 0.29
CA LEU A 306 -38.07 -15.76 1.55
C LEU A 306 -36.54 -15.77 1.73
N LEU A 307 -35.79 -16.18 0.70
CA LEU A 307 -34.33 -16.14 0.74
C LEU A 307 -33.80 -14.71 0.87
N ARG A 308 -34.45 -13.73 0.22
CA ARG A 308 -34.11 -12.31 0.36
C ARG A 308 -34.24 -11.84 1.81
N GLN A 309 -35.34 -12.18 2.48
CA GLN A 309 -35.55 -11.85 3.89
C GLN A 309 -34.46 -12.47 4.78
N VAL A 310 -34.07 -13.72 4.52
CA VAL A 310 -33.00 -14.39 5.28
C VAL A 310 -31.65 -13.69 5.08
N LEU A 311 -31.28 -13.37 3.84
CA LEU A 311 -30.03 -12.67 3.53
C LEU A 311 -30.03 -11.25 4.14
N GLN A 312 -31.15 -10.53 4.06
CA GLN A 312 -31.28 -9.22 4.71
C GLN A 312 -31.11 -9.33 6.24
N ALA A 313 -31.74 -10.33 6.87
CA ALA A 313 -31.60 -10.60 8.29
C ALA A 313 -30.16 -10.95 8.70
N LEU A 314 -29.42 -11.67 7.85
CA LEU A 314 -28.00 -12.01 8.07
C LEU A 314 -27.05 -10.81 7.91
N GLY A 315 -27.54 -9.70 7.37
CA GLY A 315 -26.82 -8.45 7.17
C GLY A 315 -26.15 -8.32 5.80
N PHE A 316 -26.64 -9.03 4.77
CA PHE A 316 -26.16 -8.85 3.40
C PHE A 316 -26.63 -7.50 2.85
N PRO A 317 -25.78 -6.75 2.12
CA PRO A 317 -26.10 -5.40 1.63
C PRO A 317 -27.13 -5.39 0.51
N SER A 318 -27.40 -6.53 -0.13
CA SER A 318 -28.52 -6.74 -1.06
C SER A 318 -28.68 -8.20 -1.46
N ASP A 319 -29.78 -8.43 -2.19
CA ASP A 319 -30.17 -9.64 -2.91
C ASP A 319 -29.18 -10.08 -4.01
N ASP A 320 -28.26 -9.22 -4.46
CA ASP A 320 -27.42 -9.47 -5.65
C ASP A 320 -25.91 -9.45 -5.38
N THR A 321 -25.47 -9.07 -4.17
CA THR A 321 -24.05 -8.91 -3.84
C THR A 321 -23.69 -9.35 -2.42
N VAL A 322 -22.50 -9.96 -2.27
CA VAL A 322 -21.92 -10.30 -0.96
C VAL A 322 -20.70 -9.44 -0.72
N CYS A 323 -20.60 -8.89 0.48
CA CYS A 323 -19.45 -8.12 0.96
C CYS A 323 -18.48 -9.08 1.66
N LEU A 324 -17.43 -9.49 0.96
CA LEU A 324 -16.39 -10.39 1.49
C LEU A 324 -15.31 -9.59 2.22
N ASP A 325 -15.26 -9.73 3.54
CA ASP A 325 -14.19 -9.18 4.40
C ASP A 325 -12.91 -10.02 4.25
N PHE A 326 -11.77 -9.34 4.12
CA PHE A 326 -10.44 -9.96 3.96
C PHE A 326 -9.59 -9.94 5.24
N THR A 327 -9.93 -9.08 6.21
CA THR A 327 -9.15 -8.89 7.45
C THR A 327 -9.56 -9.87 8.55
N ARG A 328 -10.80 -10.35 8.49
CA ARG A 328 -11.36 -11.34 9.38
C ARG A 328 -11.58 -12.60 8.55
N PHE A 329 -10.87 -13.67 8.91
CA PHE A 329 -11.03 -15.03 8.38
C PHE A 329 -12.41 -15.21 7.75
N LEU A 330 -12.42 -15.48 6.43
CA LEU A 330 -13.59 -15.68 5.59
C LEU A 330 -14.83 -16.06 6.41
N ASN A 331 -15.68 -15.07 6.69
CA ASN A 331 -16.69 -15.22 7.72
C ASN A 331 -17.69 -16.33 7.33
N ASP A 332 -18.19 -17.09 8.31
CA ASP A 332 -19.15 -18.17 8.04
C ASP A 332 -20.37 -17.67 7.26
N LYS A 333 -20.67 -16.37 7.35
CA LYS A 333 -21.72 -15.70 6.57
C LYS A 333 -21.47 -15.77 5.05
N ALA A 334 -20.25 -15.51 4.60
CA ALA A 334 -19.89 -15.55 3.19
C ALA A 334 -20.03 -16.96 2.60
N LEU A 335 -19.65 -18.00 3.34
CA LEU A 335 -19.80 -19.39 2.92
C LEU A 335 -21.25 -19.86 3.03
N ALA A 336 -21.98 -19.41 4.05
CA ALA A 336 -23.39 -19.77 4.28
C ALA A 336 -24.27 -19.43 3.09
N PHE A 337 -23.93 -18.36 2.36
CA PHE A 337 -24.64 -17.97 1.15
C PHE A 337 -24.82 -19.14 0.15
N PHE A 338 -23.78 -19.92 -0.11
CA PHE A 338 -23.82 -21.01 -1.09
C PHE A 338 -24.78 -22.14 -0.69
N LEU A 339 -24.91 -22.42 0.61
CA LEU A 339 -25.86 -23.41 1.13
C LEU A 339 -27.29 -22.86 1.15
N LEU A 340 -27.48 -21.63 1.64
CA LEU A 340 -28.79 -20.99 1.72
C LEU A 340 -29.44 -20.81 0.34
N ARG A 341 -28.64 -20.64 -0.71
CA ARG A 341 -29.16 -20.58 -2.09
C ARG A 341 -29.84 -21.88 -2.55
N ARG A 342 -29.43 -23.01 -1.99
CA ARG A 342 -29.94 -24.35 -2.33
C ARG A 342 -30.93 -24.86 -1.27
N ALA A 343 -31.21 -24.06 -0.25
CA ALA A 343 -32.08 -24.44 0.85
C ALA A 343 -33.55 -24.45 0.42
N PRO A 344 -34.35 -25.44 0.86
CA PRO A 344 -35.79 -25.46 0.64
C PRO A 344 -36.50 -24.38 1.46
N ASP A 345 -37.70 -23.97 1.03
CA ASP A 345 -38.45 -22.90 1.70
C ASP A 345 -38.74 -23.19 3.19
N GLU A 346 -38.98 -24.44 3.56
CA GLU A 346 -39.18 -24.82 4.97
C GLU A 346 -37.96 -24.49 5.85
N HIS A 347 -36.75 -24.73 5.33
CA HIS A 347 -35.50 -24.42 6.02
C HIS A 347 -35.31 -22.90 6.14
N LEU A 348 -35.56 -22.14 5.07
CA LEU A 348 -35.48 -20.69 5.11
C LEU A 348 -36.48 -20.06 6.09
N GLN A 349 -37.70 -20.62 6.20
CA GLN A 349 -38.68 -20.20 7.22
C GLN A 349 -38.18 -20.44 8.64
N GLN A 350 -37.50 -21.57 8.89
CA GLN A 350 -36.90 -21.84 10.20
C GLN A 350 -35.81 -20.82 10.55
N CYS A 351 -34.99 -20.40 9.57
CA CYS A 351 -34.00 -19.34 9.78
C CYS A 351 -34.64 -18.00 10.21
N LEU A 352 -35.73 -17.59 9.56
CA LEU A 352 -36.44 -16.36 9.93
C LEU A 352 -37.11 -16.48 11.30
N ALA A 353 -37.76 -17.61 11.57
CA ALA A 353 -38.36 -17.87 12.88
C ALA A 353 -37.31 -17.85 14.00
N PHE A 354 -36.10 -18.34 13.74
CA PHE A 354 -34.97 -18.25 14.66
C PHE A 354 -34.49 -16.82 14.85
N PHE A 355 -34.37 -16.05 13.75
CA PHE A 355 -34.01 -14.64 13.81
C PHE A 355 -34.97 -13.84 14.70
N ASP A 356 -36.27 -13.97 14.47
CA ASP A 356 -37.31 -13.22 15.20
C ASP A 356 -37.36 -13.61 16.68
N LYS A 357 -37.17 -14.91 17.01
CA LYS A 357 -37.26 -15.41 18.39
C LYS A 357 -35.97 -15.23 19.19
N VAL A 358 -34.80 -15.26 18.55
CA VAL A 358 -33.50 -15.32 19.23
C VAL A 358 -32.63 -14.13 18.87
N VAL A 359 -32.30 -13.94 17.60
CA VAL A 359 -31.27 -12.98 17.16
C VAL A 359 -31.74 -11.54 17.35
N ALA A 360 -32.95 -11.20 16.91
CA ALA A 360 -33.50 -9.86 17.03
C ALA A 360 -33.63 -9.39 18.50
N PRO A 361 -34.29 -10.13 19.41
CA PRO A 361 -34.45 -9.70 20.80
C PRO A 361 -33.21 -9.91 21.68
N LYS A 362 -32.48 -11.03 21.57
CA LYS A 362 -31.37 -11.35 22.50
C LYS A 362 -30.02 -10.80 22.04
N GLN A 363 -29.79 -10.75 20.72
CA GLN A 363 -28.50 -10.36 20.15
C GLN A 363 -28.55 -8.97 19.45
N LYS A 364 -29.62 -8.19 19.67
CA LYS A 364 -29.85 -6.88 19.02
C LYS A 364 -29.73 -6.96 17.49
N GLY A 365 -30.20 -8.05 16.90
CA GLY A 365 -30.16 -8.29 15.44
C GLY A 365 -28.80 -8.74 14.90
N ARG A 366 -27.79 -9.01 15.74
CA ARG A 366 -26.46 -9.45 15.29
C ARG A 366 -26.30 -10.96 15.42
N TRP A 367 -26.20 -11.64 14.28
CA TRP A 367 -25.92 -13.08 14.25
C TRP A 367 -24.52 -13.42 14.78
N GLU A 368 -24.45 -14.40 15.69
CA GLU A 368 -23.21 -15.07 16.08
C GLU A 368 -22.81 -16.16 15.07
N ALA A 369 -21.52 -16.52 15.03
CA ALA A 369 -21.00 -17.50 14.07
C ALA A 369 -21.72 -18.86 14.14
N ALA A 370 -21.96 -19.37 15.35
CA ALA A 370 -22.68 -20.63 15.54
C ALA A 370 -24.11 -20.60 14.97
N ASP A 371 -24.80 -19.47 15.10
CA ASP A 371 -26.17 -19.32 14.61
C ASP A 371 -26.22 -19.20 13.08
N VAL A 372 -25.21 -18.55 12.48
CA VAL A 372 -25.03 -18.52 11.03
C VAL A 372 -24.85 -19.94 10.49
N ARG A 373 -24.01 -20.77 11.14
CA ARG A 373 -23.77 -22.16 10.73
C ARG A 373 -25.04 -23.00 10.81
N ARG A 374 -25.80 -22.88 11.91
CA ARG A 374 -27.08 -23.58 12.09
C ARG A 374 -28.08 -23.20 11.00
N CYS A 375 -28.24 -21.89 10.78
CA CYS A 375 -29.12 -21.40 9.72
C CYS A 375 -28.63 -21.85 8.33
N ALA A 376 -27.33 -21.88 8.06
CA ALA A 376 -26.83 -22.34 6.76
C ALA A 376 -27.03 -23.85 6.53
N LEU A 377 -26.87 -24.67 7.57
CA LEU A 377 -26.97 -26.13 7.50
C LEU A 377 -28.40 -26.67 7.62
N GLY A 378 -29.33 -25.88 8.17
CA GLY A 378 -30.69 -26.33 8.49
C GLY A 378 -30.73 -27.34 9.64
N SER A 379 -29.67 -27.37 10.45
CA SER A 379 -29.53 -28.24 11.61
C SER A 379 -29.42 -27.40 12.86
N TRP A 380 -30.38 -27.59 13.75
CA TRP A 380 -30.51 -26.84 15.01
C TRP A 380 -29.99 -27.65 16.22
N GLU A 381 -29.23 -28.72 15.96
CA GLU A 381 -28.67 -29.65 16.95
C GLU A 381 -27.24 -29.24 17.40
N GLU A 382 -26.74 -29.84 18.48
CA GLU A 382 -25.40 -29.54 19.05
C GLU A 382 -24.22 -29.85 18.10
N GLY A 383 -24.40 -30.73 17.11
CA GLY A 383 -23.37 -31.15 16.15
C GLY A 383 -23.10 -30.21 14.96
N ALA A 384 -23.74 -29.04 14.90
CA ALA A 384 -23.65 -28.13 13.76
C ALA A 384 -22.22 -27.62 13.45
N LYS A 385 -21.34 -27.56 14.46
CA LYS A 385 -19.94 -27.14 14.27
C LYS A 385 -19.13 -28.15 13.43
N THR A 386 -19.18 -29.43 13.81
CA THR A 386 -18.43 -30.49 13.11
C THR A 386 -18.89 -30.62 11.66
N ARG A 387 -20.20 -30.59 11.44
CA ARG A 387 -20.79 -30.66 10.11
C ARG A 387 -20.45 -29.43 9.24
N TRP A 388 -20.31 -28.26 9.87
CA TRP A 388 -19.85 -27.05 9.17
C TRP A 388 -18.40 -27.18 8.69
N GLU A 389 -17.52 -27.71 9.53
CA GLU A 389 -16.11 -27.93 9.19
C GLU A 389 -15.97 -28.89 7.98
N GLU A 390 -16.77 -29.97 7.95
CA GLU A 390 -16.81 -30.93 6.82
C GLU A 390 -17.19 -30.28 5.48
N VAL A 391 -18.15 -29.35 5.47
CA VAL A 391 -18.60 -28.70 4.22
C VAL A 391 -17.77 -27.47 3.86
N SER A 392 -17.10 -26.84 4.83
CA SER A 392 -16.44 -25.54 4.68
C SER A 392 -15.34 -25.54 3.61
N GLU A 393 -14.56 -26.61 3.48
CA GLU A 393 -13.50 -26.73 2.47
C GLU A 393 -14.07 -26.78 1.04
N GLY A 394 -15.18 -27.51 0.85
CA GLY A 394 -15.89 -27.52 -0.42
C GLY A 394 -16.46 -26.16 -0.80
N LEU A 395 -17.01 -25.43 0.19
CA LEU A 395 -17.54 -24.08 0.00
C LEU A 395 -16.42 -23.05 -0.30
N LYS A 396 -15.25 -23.18 0.33
CA LYS A 396 -14.06 -22.37 0.03
C LYS A 396 -13.59 -22.57 -1.40
N ALA A 397 -13.57 -23.82 -1.87
CA ALA A 397 -13.24 -24.14 -3.26
C ALA A 397 -14.27 -23.56 -4.25
N GLU A 398 -15.56 -23.68 -3.96
CA GLU A 398 -16.63 -23.09 -4.78
C GLU A 398 -16.51 -21.56 -4.84
N LEU A 399 -16.25 -20.91 -3.69
CA LEU A 399 -16.00 -19.48 -3.62
C LEU A 399 -14.77 -19.07 -4.43
N ARG A 400 -13.67 -19.83 -4.35
CA ARG A 400 -12.44 -19.54 -5.11
C ARG A 400 -12.67 -19.54 -6.61
N GLU A 401 -13.38 -20.55 -7.12
CA GLU A 401 -13.70 -20.61 -8.55
C GLU A 401 -14.63 -19.47 -8.97
N HIS A 402 -15.62 -19.12 -8.14
CA HIS A 402 -16.45 -17.95 -8.39
C HIS A 402 -15.64 -16.65 -8.43
N LEU A 403 -14.71 -16.46 -7.49
CA LEU A 403 -13.83 -15.28 -7.47
C LEU A 403 -12.92 -15.20 -8.70
N LYS A 404 -12.43 -16.33 -9.23
CA LYS A 404 -11.69 -16.35 -10.50
C LYS A 404 -12.55 -15.89 -11.68
N GLN A 405 -13.83 -16.29 -11.72
CA GLN A 405 -14.77 -15.82 -12.73
C GLN A 405 -14.99 -14.31 -12.61
N VAL A 406 -15.19 -13.80 -11.39
CA VAL A 406 -15.33 -12.35 -11.13
C VAL A 406 -14.06 -11.60 -11.54
N ALA A 407 -12.88 -12.12 -11.23
CA ALA A 407 -11.62 -11.53 -11.65
C ALA A 407 -11.46 -11.48 -13.18
N SER A 408 -11.93 -12.51 -13.89
CA SER A 408 -11.89 -12.55 -15.36
C SER A 408 -12.80 -11.53 -16.05
N ALA A 409 -13.79 -10.98 -15.33
CA ALA A 409 -14.69 -9.95 -15.85
C ALA A 409 -14.00 -8.58 -16.00
N TYR A 410 -12.87 -8.35 -15.33
CA TYR A 410 -12.10 -7.12 -15.48
C TYR A 410 -11.27 -7.17 -16.78
N PRO A 411 -11.50 -6.27 -17.75
CA PRO A 411 -10.81 -6.30 -19.03
C PRO A 411 -9.36 -5.77 -18.97
N THR A 412 -8.97 -5.16 -17.85
CA THR A 412 -7.69 -4.48 -17.65
C THR A 412 -6.90 -5.08 -16.49
N SER A 413 -5.56 -5.00 -16.54
CA SER A 413 -4.69 -5.43 -15.44
C SER A 413 -4.49 -4.32 -14.40
N ILE A 414 -4.00 -4.65 -13.20
CA ILE A 414 -3.63 -3.67 -12.18
C ILE A 414 -2.54 -2.72 -12.70
N ALA A 415 -1.55 -3.25 -13.43
CA ALA A 415 -0.46 -2.48 -13.99
C ALA A 415 -0.95 -1.47 -15.05
N PHE A 416 -1.89 -1.89 -15.90
CA PHE A 416 -2.50 -1.01 -16.89
C PHE A 416 -3.25 0.16 -16.25
N ASP A 417 -4.10 -0.11 -15.26
CA ASP A 417 -4.86 0.95 -14.60
C ASP A 417 -3.96 1.92 -13.83
N ASN A 418 -2.90 1.41 -13.16
CA ASN A 418 -1.90 2.26 -12.53
C ASN A 418 -1.15 3.14 -13.54
N PHE A 419 -0.78 2.57 -14.70
CA PHE A 419 -0.15 3.32 -15.78
C PHE A 419 -1.04 4.48 -16.23
N VAL A 420 -2.33 4.22 -16.51
CA VAL A 420 -3.29 5.26 -16.93
C VAL A 420 -3.48 6.30 -15.83
N LEU A 421 -3.66 5.86 -14.57
CA LEU A 421 -3.85 6.74 -13.42
C LEU A 421 -2.65 7.67 -13.17
N HIS A 422 -1.42 7.23 -13.43
CA HIS A 422 -0.22 8.03 -13.18
C HIS A 422 0.25 8.84 -14.40
N THR A 423 0.12 8.30 -15.62
CA THR A 423 0.65 8.95 -16.84
C THR A 423 -0.38 9.84 -17.53
N GLN A 424 -1.67 9.51 -17.45
CA GLN A 424 -2.76 10.20 -18.14
C GLN A 424 -3.69 10.95 -17.18
N ARG A 425 -3.32 11.13 -15.90
CA ARG A 425 -4.17 11.75 -14.87
C ARG A 425 -4.81 13.08 -15.27
N ARG A 426 -4.08 13.90 -16.04
CA ARG A 426 -4.53 15.24 -16.47
C ARG A 426 -5.61 15.19 -17.56
N GLU A 427 -5.74 14.06 -18.24
CA GLU A 427 -6.69 13.83 -19.33
C GLU A 427 -7.97 13.12 -18.84
N LEU A 428 -7.97 12.65 -17.59
CA LEU A 428 -9.09 11.93 -16.98
C LEU A 428 -10.08 12.88 -16.29
N SER A 429 -11.36 12.55 -16.40
CA SER A 429 -12.40 13.13 -15.55
C SER A 429 -12.20 12.69 -14.09
N GLU A 430 -12.74 13.43 -13.12
CA GLU A 430 -12.70 13.01 -11.70
C GLU A 430 -13.36 11.64 -11.48
N PRO A 431 -14.54 11.32 -12.09
CA PRO A 431 -15.09 9.97 -12.05
C PRO A 431 -14.16 8.92 -12.69
N GLY A 432 -13.47 9.25 -13.79
CA GLY A 432 -12.49 8.36 -14.42
C GLY A 432 -11.31 8.03 -13.50
N VAL A 433 -10.80 9.03 -12.75
CA VAL A 433 -9.77 8.83 -11.71
C VAL A 433 -10.30 7.91 -10.59
N LEU A 434 -11.53 8.12 -10.13
CA LEU A 434 -12.17 7.27 -9.11
C LEU A 434 -12.36 5.84 -9.61
N ALA A 435 -12.81 5.68 -10.85
CA ALA A 435 -13.00 4.38 -11.48
C ALA A 435 -11.68 3.59 -11.54
N LEU A 436 -10.57 4.23 -11.89
CA LEU A 436 -9.25 3.55 -11.88
C LEU A 436 -8.81 3.17 -10.46
N LYS A 437 -8.94 4.09 -9.49
CA LYS A 437 -8.64 3.79 -8.07
C LYS A 437 -9.46 2.61 -7.56
N TRP A 438 -10.76 2.58 -7.89
CA TRP A 438 -11.66 1.49 -7.54
C TRP A 438 -11.20 0.16 -8.16
N ARG A 439 -11.01 0.12 -9.49
CA ARG A 439 -10.57 -1.07 -10.23
C ARG A 439 -9.27 -1.66 -9.70
N ILE A 440 -8.27 -0.81 -9.45
CA ILE A 440 -6.97 -1.21 -8.89
C ILE A 440 -7.18 -1.90 -7.53
N SER A 441 -7.93 -1.25 -6.64
CA SER A 441 -8.22 -1.76 -5.30
C SER A 441 -8.98 -3.09 -5.35
N ARG A 442 -10.04 -3.20 -6.17
CA ARG A 442 -10.82 -4.44 -6.29
C ARG A 442 -10.00 -5.61 -6.83
N LYS A 443 -9.17 -5.36 -7.86
CA LYS A 443 -8.28 -6.39 -8.41
C LYS A 443 -7.22 -6.86 -7.41
N HIS A 444 -6.67 -5.97 -6.60
CA HIS A 444 -5.77 -6.35 -5.50
C HIS A 444 -6.47 -7.25 -4.48
N LEU A 445 -7.68 -6.88 -4.03
CA LEU A 445 -8.46 -7.68 -3.08
C LEU A 445 -8.86 -9.05 -3.65
N LEU A 446 -9.27 -9.10 -4.92
CA LEU A 446 -9.56 -10.35 -5.64
C LEU A 446 -8.35 -11.28 -5.67
N GLN A 447 -7.19 -10.75 -6.04
CA GLN A 447 -5.93 -11.52 -6.08
C GLN A 447 -5.57 -12.09 -4.69
N LEU A 448 -5.70 -11.28 -3.65
CA LEU A 448 -5.41 -11.67 -2.26
C LEU A 448 -6.39 -12.75 -1.75
N LEU A 449 -7.70 -12.59 -2.01
CA LEU A 449 -8.70 -13.59 -1.60
C LEU A 449 -8.54 -14.91 -2.35
N ILE A 450 -8.27 -14.87 -3.66
CA ILE A 450 -8.03 -16.07 -4.46
C ILE A 450 -6.77 -16.79 -3.99
N SER A 451 -5.69 -16.08 -3.64
CA SER A 451 -4.47 -16.69 -3.10
C SER A 451 -4.70 -17.28 -1.72
N ASN A 452 -5.40 -16.57 -0.82
CA ASN A 452 -5.70 -17.06 0.53
C ASN A 452 -6.55 -18.33 0.51
N LEU A 453 -7.48 -18.43 -0.45
CA LEU A 453 -8.29 -19.64 -0.68
C LEU A 453 -7.53 -20.76 -1.42
N ALA A 454 -6.35 -20.49 -2.00
CA ALA A 454 -5.56 -21.47 -2.74
C ALA A 454 -4.55 -22.24 -1.86
N VAL A 455 -4.31 -21.77 -0.63
CA VAL A 455 -3.42 -22.42 0.32
C VAL A 455 -4.10 -23.71 0.78
N GLU A 456 -3.52 -24.88 0.43
CA GLU A 456 -3.91 -26.17 1.00
C GLU A 456 -3.90 -26.09 2.53
N PRO A 457 -4.77 -26.84 3.25
CA PRO A 457 -4.66 -26.91 4.68
C PRO A 457 -3.26 -27.41 5.02
N LEU A 458 -2.49 -26.56 5.70
CA LEU A 458 -1.31 -27.00 6.45
C LEU A 458 -1.71 -28.24 7.25
N GLN A 459 -0.89 -29.28 7.17
CA GLN A 459 -1.05 -30.48 7.98
C GLN A 459 -1.33 -30.10 9.45
N PRO A 460 -2.21 -30.85 10.14
CA PRO A 460 -2.89 -30.40 11.35
C PRO A 460 -1.98 -30.47 12.58
N GLU A 461 -0.96 -29.61 12.63
CA GLU A 461 -0.17 -29.33 13.83
C GLU A 461 -0.02 -27.83 14.13
N ALA A 462 -0.55 -26.95 13.28
CA ALA A 462 -0.37 -25.50 13.42
C ALA A 462 -1.68 -24.73 13.44
N GLN A 463 -2.66 -25.11 14.27
CA GLN A 463 -3.74 -24.21 14.67
C GLN A 463 -4.15 -24.40 16.13
N ALA A 464 -3.45 -23.70 17.01
CA ALA A 464 -4.07 -22.93 18.07
C ALA A 464 -3.12 -21.78 18.42
N GLN A 465 -3.64 -20.56 18.46
CA GLN A 465 -3.48 -19.55 19.52
C GLN A 465 -3.52 -18.13 18.95
N GLY A 466 -4.00 -17.19 19.77
CA GLY A 466 -3.99 -15.74 19.51
C GLY A 466 -2.56 -15.21 19.43
N PRO A 467 -2.25 -13.95 19.79
CA PRO A 467 -0.87 -13.47 19.76
C PRO A 467 -0.05 -14.19 20.84
N GLU A 468 0.42 -15.39 20.54
CA GLU A 468 1.43 -16.11 21.28
C GLU A 468 2.79 -15.80 20.65
N LEU A 469 3.62 -15.12 21.43
CA LEU A 469 5.02 -15.45 21.66
C LEU A 469 5.57 -16.58 20.76
N ASN A 470 6.05 -16.19 19.57
CA ASN A 470 6.72 -17.07 18.61
C ASN A 470 7.95 -17.73 19.30
N GLU A 471 7.84 -19.01 19.69
CA GLU A 471 8.84 -19.74 20.46
C GLU A 471 10.26 -19.65 19.85
N PRO A 472 10.46 -19.85 18.54
CA PRO A 472 11.76 -19.60 17.87
C PRO A 472 12.32 -18.19 18.07
N LEU A 473 11.48 -17.16 18.05
CA LEU A 473 11.90 -15.76 18.23
C LEU A 473 12.37 -15.49 19.66
N LEU A 474 11.70 -16.09 20.65
CA LEU A 474 12.10 -16.01 22.05
C LEU A 474 13.39 -16.78 22.29
N ALA A 475 13.47 -18.00 21.75
CA ALA A 475 14.65 -18.84 21.84
C ALA A 475 15.89 -18.12 21.29
N LEU A 476 15.78 -17.40 20.17
CA LEU A 476 16.88 -16.58 19.65
C LEU A 476 17.23 -15.43 20.60
N ASN A 477 16.25 -14.65 21.06
CA ASN A 477 16.53 -13.50 21.92
C ASN A 477 17.12 -13.90 23.28
N ASP A 478 16.70 -15.04 23.85
CA ASP A 478 17.28 -15.60 25.07
C ASP A 478 18.66 -16.20 24.83
N TRP A 479 18.87 -16.82 23.66
CA TRP A 479 20.19 -17.28 23.23
C TRP A 479 21.18 -16.10 23.08
N VAL A 480 20.79 -15.00 22.44
CA VAL A 480 21.62 -13.78 22.30
C VAL A 480 22.00 -13.24 23.67
N ARG A 481 21.05 -13.14 24.62
CA ARG A 481 21.33 -12.67 25.99
C ARG A 481 22.36 -13.52 26.74
N ARG A 482 22.37 -14.84 26.51
CA ARG A 482 23.31 -15.76 27.17
C ARG A 482 24.73 -15.67 26.60
N HIS A 483 24.87 -15.29 25.33
CA HIS A 483 26.14 -15.25 24.62
C HIS A 483 26.65 -13.82 24.36
N SER A 484 26.07 -12.83 25.04
CA SER A 484 26.46 -11.43 24.91
C SER A 484 26.72 -10.79 26.26
N GLU A 485 27.66 -9.86 26.32
CA GLU A 485 27.94 -9.05 27.52
C GLU A 485 27.04 -7.81 27.57
N VAL A 486 26.75 -7.23 26.41
CA VAL A 486 25.89 -6.06 26.24
C VAL A 486 24.83 -6.38 25.19
N VAL A 487 23.55 -6.11 25.51
CA VAL A 487 22.41 -6.32 24.58
C VAL A 487 21.40 -5.20 24.71
N LYS A 488 21.52 -4.18 23.87
CA LYS A 488 20.56 -3.06 23.74
C LYS A 488 19.51 -3.27 22.64
N VAL A 489 19.56 -4.41 21.95
CA VAL A 489 18.72 -4.73 20.79
C VAL A 489 18.00 -6.09 20.93
N SER A 490 16.93 -6.31 20.17
CA SER A 490 16.25 -7.61 20.02
C SER A 490 15.78 -7.83 18.61
N VAL A 491 15.65 -9.09 18.21
CA VAL A 491 14.90 -9.46 17.01
C VAL A 491 13.41 -9.47 17.35
N ALA A 492 12.58 -8.85 16.51
CA ALA A 492 11.13 -8.76 16.65
C ALA A 492 10.43 -9.08 15.32
N ALA A 493 9.15 -9.46 15.38
CA ALA A 493 8.33 -9.61 14.17
C ALA A 493 8.00 -8.22 13.60
N THR A 494 7.97 -8.12 12.28
CA THR A 494 7.62 -6.89 11.55
C THR A 494 6.17 -6.96 11.05
N PRO A 495 5.50 -5.81 10.80
CA PRO A 495 4.13 -5.77 10.27
C PRO A 495 3.93 -6.42 8.89
N TRP A 496 5.00 -6.82 8.20
CA TRP A 496 5.00 -7.25 6.80
C TRP A 496 5.34 -8.74 6.63
N ASP A 497 5.12 -9.56 7.66
CA ASP A 497 5.41 -11.00 7.69
C ASP A 497 6.90 -11.36 7.53
N GLY A 498 7.73 -10.88 8.48
CA GLY A 498 9.17 -11.13 8.58
C GLY A 498 9.77 -10.68 9.92
N TYR A 499 11.09 -10.77 10.10
CA TYR A 499 11.79 -10.38 11.34
C TYR A 499 12.68 -9.14 11.13
N GLY A 500 12.79 -8.31 12.17
CA GLY A 500 13.57 -7.07 12.18
C GLY A 500 14.34 -6.91 13.50
N LEU A 501 15.45 -6.17 13.48
CA LEU A 501 16.19 -5.80 14.69
C LEU A 501 15.64 -4.48 15.26
N VAL A 502 15.32 -4.44 16.55
CA VAL A 502 14.73 -3.26 17.23
C VAL A 502 15.51 -2.89 18.49
N ALA A 503 15.53 -1.59 18.81
CA ALA A 503 16.13 -1.06 20.02
C ALA A 503 15.27 -1.38 21.27
N LYS A 504 15.88 -1.97 22.31
CA LYS A 504 15.23 -2.26 23.61
C LYS A 504 15.22 -1.08 24.57
N GLU A 505 16.00 -0.07 24.27
CA GLU A 505 16.16 1.14 25.07
C GLU A 505 16.56 2.30 24.14
N GLU A 506 16.66 3.49 24.70
CA GLU A 506 17.21 4.64 23.97
C GLU A 506 18.73 4.45 23.80
N ILE A 507 19.21 4.60 22.56
CA ILE A 507 20.60 4.39 22.16
C ILE A 507 21.17 5.73 21.70
N THR A 508 22.30 6.15 22.28
CA THR A 508 22.98 7.37 21.84
C THR A 508 23.95 7.09 20.70
N LYS A 509 24.24 8.11 19.90
CA LYS A 509 25.19 7.98 18.78
C LYS A 509 26.57 7.58 19.30
N GLY A 510 27.11 6.48 18.77
CA GLY A 510 28.40 5.93 19.18
C GLY A 510 28.31 4.91 20.33
N ASP A 511 27.10 4.57 20.79
CA ASP A 511 26.91 3.53 21.79
C ASP A 511 27.26 2.14 21.23
N THR A 512 27.93 1.34 22.05
CA THR A 512 27.98 -0.12 21.86
C THR A 512 26.60 -0.70 22.20
N VAL A 513 25.98 -1.34 21.22
CA VAL A 513 24.61 -1.87 21.33
C VAL A 513 24.58 -3.39 21.47
N LEU A 514 25.66 -4.07 21.08
CA LEU A 514 25.80 -5.51 21.17
C LEU A 514 27.27 -5.87 21.34
N VAL A 515 27.59 -6.73 22.30
CA VAL A 515 28.93 -7.34 22.46
C VAL A 515 28.72 -8.85 22.49
N MET A 516 28.93 -9.52 21.36
CA MET A 516 28.78 -10.98 21.21
C MET A 516 30.11 -11.65 21.52
N ARG A 517 30.09 -12.78 22.24
CA ARG A 517 31.29 -13.61 22.39
C ARG A 517 31.64 -14.29 21.07
N GLU A 518 32.93 -14.54 20.85
CA GLU A 518 33.48 -15.15 19.63
C GLU A 518 32.79 -16.48 19.29
N GLU A 519 32.49 -17.33 20.28
CA GLU A 519 31.82 -18.63 20.04
C GLU A 519 30.39 -18.52 19.48
N ALA A 520 29.77 -17.35 19.56
CA ALA A 520 28.39 -17.10 19.15
C ALA A 520 28.29 -16.33 17.82
N VAL A 521 29.40 -16.17 17.10
CA VAL A 521 29.47 -15.65 15.75
C VAL A 521 29.80 -16.79 14.80
N LEU A 522 29.20 -16.80 13.61
CA LEU A 522 29.60 -17.75 12.56
C LEU A 522 30.72 -17.11 11.74
N ASP A 523 31.95 -17.48 12.06
CA ASP A 523 33.17 -17.08 11.36
C ASP A 523 33.99 -18.31 10.94
N LEU A 524 35.12 -18.05 10.28
CA LEU A 524 35.97 -19.09 9.70
C LEU A 524 36.62 -19.96 10.79
N GLU A 525 37.00 -19.38 11.92
CA GLU A 525 37.55 -20.13 13.05
C GLU A 525 36.51 -21.09 13.63
N ARG A 526 35.24 -20.66 13.74
CA ARG A 526 34.15 -21.54 14.14
C ARG A 526 33.90 -22.65 13.14
N ALA A 527 34.00 -22.36 11.84
CA ALA A 527 33.92 -23.38 10.80
C ALA A 527 35.04 -24.43 10.95
N PHE A 528 36.26 -24.02 11.28
CA PHE A 528 37.38 -24.92 11.49
C PHE A 528 37.31 -25.69 12.81
N ALA A 529 36.70 -25.11 13.84
CA ALA A 529 36.47 -25.75 15.14
C ALA A 529 35.34 -26.80 15.09
N GLN A 530 34.56 -26.87 14.01
CA GLN A 530 33.46 -27.81 13.86
C GLN A 530 33.97 -29.28 13.93
N PRO A 531 33.47 -30.13 14.85
CA PRO A 531 34.07 -31.45 15.13
C PRO A 531 34.07 -32.47 13.97
N THR A 532 33.10 -32.38 13.07
CA THR A 532 32.86 -33.35 11.99
C THR A 532 33.59 -32.97 10.70
N ILE A 533 33.49 -31.70 10.28
CA ILE A 533 33.96 -31.21 8.99
C ILE A 533 35.09 -30.18 9.09
N GLY A 534 35.31 -29.58 10.26
CA GLY A 534 36.19 -28.42 10.42
C GLY A 534 37.66 -28.68 10.07
N THR A 535 38.21 -29.85 10.42
CA THR A 535 39.59 -30.23 10.03
C THR A 535 39.75 -30.31 8.51
N ALA A 536 38.74 -30.83 7.81
CA ALA A 536 38.77 -30.89 6.35
C ALA A 536 38.65 -29.50 5.73
N LEU A 537 37.76 -28.64 6.26
CA LEU A 537 37.62 -27.26 5.80
C LEU A 537 38.92 -26.45 5.98
N ARG A 538 39.61 -26.61 7.12
CA ARG A 538 40.91 -25.96 7.38
C ARG A 538 41.95 -26.37 6.34
N SER A 539 42.13 -27.68 6.16
CA SER A 539 43.08 -28.21 5.16
C SER A 539 42.79 -27.68 3.76
N PHE A 540 41.52 -27.61 3.35
CA PHE A 540 41.18 -27.08 2.02
C PHE A 540 41.46 -25.59 1.88
N CYS A 541 41.25 -24.79 2.92
CA CYS A 541 41.61 -23.37 2.89
C CYS A 541 43.13 -23.17 2.79
N GLU A 542 43.92 -23.98 3.51
CA GLU A 542 45.38 -24.02 3.38
C GLU A 542 45.83 -24.40 1.95
N ASP A 543 45.07 -25.27 1.28
CA ASP A 543 45.26 -25.67 -0.12
C ASP A 543 44.66 -24.66 -1.14
N GLY A 544 44.19 -23.50 -0.69
CA GLY A 544 43.73 -22.41 -1.55
C GLY A 544 42.21 -22.35 -1.82
N LEU A 545 41.39 -23.08 -1.07
CA LEU A 545 39.93 -22.90 -1.10
C LEU A 545 39.57 -21.50 -0.59
N ALA A 546 38.69 -20.81 -1.32
CA ALA A 546 38.19 -19.51 -0.88
C ALA A 546 37.46 -19.63 0.48
N PRO A 547 37.77 -18.80 1.49
CA PRO A 547 37.14 -18.84 2.82
C PRO A 547 35.61 -18.82 2.79
N ARG A 548 35.01 -18.07 1.85
CA ARG A 548 33.56 -18.04 1.62
C ARG A 548 32.98 -19.44 1.38
N LEU A 549 33.67 -20.30 0.63
CA LEU A 549 33.17 -21.65 0.32
C LEU A 549 33.24 -22.58 1.53
N ALA A 550 34.27 -22.43 2.37
CA ALA A 550 34.33 -23.12 3.65
C ALA A 550 33.17 -22.69 4.56
N MET A 551 32.90 -21.38 4.64
CA MET A 551 31.74 -20.84 5.36
C MET A 551 30.41 -21.35 4.82
N THR A 552 30.26 -21.45 3.49
CA THR A 552 29.05 -21.99 2.85
C THR A 552 28.81 -23.44 3.25
N LEU A 553 29.85 -24.28 3.22
CA LEU A 553 29.75 -25.68 3.64
C LEU A 553 29.46 -25.80 5.15
N PHE A 554 30.06 -24.94 5.96
CA PHE A 554 29.79 -24.89 7.39
C PHE A 554 28.34 -24.52 7.70
N LEU A 555 27.81 -23.45 7.09
CA LEU A 555 26.42 -23.03 7.29
C LEU A 555 25.42 -24.07 6.79
N LEU A 556 25.72 -24.72 5.66
CA LEU A 556 24.92 -25.83 5.12
C LEU A 556 24.87 -27.00 6.11
N TYR A 557 26.02 -27.38 6.67
CA TYR A 557 26.11 -28.42 7.70
C TYR A 557 25.29 -28.05 8.93
N GLU A 558 25.48 -26.86 9.49
CA GLU A 558 24.78 -26.43 10.69
C GLU A 558 23.26 -26.41 10.49
N LYS A 559 22.78 -25.96 9.33
CA LYS A 559 21.33 -25.89 9.05
C LYS A 559 20.70 -27.25 8.80
N PHE A 560 21.30 -28.07 7.95
CA PHE A 560 20.61 -29.23 7.36
C PHE A 560 21.11 -30.58 7.89
N GLU A 561 22.34 -30.66 8.39
CA GLU A 561 22.90 -31.88 8.96
C GLU A 561 22.86 -31.85 10.50
N ASN A 562 23.40 -30.79 11.11
CA ASN A 562 23.40 -30.62 12.57
C ASN A 562 21.99 -30.26 13.07
N GLY A 563 21.32 -29.36 12.35
CA GLY A 563 19.93 -28.99 12.55
C GLY A 563 19.65 -28.55 13.98
N LYS A 564 18.81 -29.31 14.70
CA LYS A 564 18.44 -29.02 16.09
C LYS A 564 19.59 -29.14 17.10
N TRP A 565 20.66 -29.83 16.74
CA TRP A 565 21.85 -29.99 17.58
C TRP A 565 22.87 -28.87 17.38
N SER A 566 22.63 -27.99 16.40
CA SER A 566 23.42 -26.78 16.21
C SER A 566 23.26 -25.85 17.42
N GLU A 567 24.36 -25.29 17.90
CA GLU A 567 24.32 -24.20 18.88
C GLU A 567 23.62 -22.96 18.31
N PHE A 568 23.59 -22.84 16.98
CA PHE A 568 22.92 -21.77 16.24
C PHE A 568 21.47 -22.12 15.87
N ALA A 569 20.92 -23.24 16.34
CA ALA A 569 19.57 -23.69 15.96
C ALA A 569 18.48 -22.61 16.12
N PRO A 570 18.44 -21.80 17.20
CA PRO A 570 17.45 -20.72 17.33
C PRO A 570 17.57 -19.65 16.22
N PHE A 571 18.79 -19.32 15.81
CA PHE A 571 19.05 -18.39 14.71
C PHE A 571 18.67 -19.00 13.37
N LEU A 572 19.15 -20.21 13.10
CA LEU A 572 18.92 -20.92 11.84
C LEU A 572 17.43 -21.19 11.59
N ALA A 573 16.63 -21.37 12.64
CA ALA A 573 15.18 -21.56 12.55
C ALA A 573 14.43 -20.33 12.01
N LEU A 574 14.96 -19.12 12.20
CA LEU A 574 14.32 -17.87 11.76
C LEU A 574 14.74 -17.40 10.37
N LEU A 575 15.79 -17.99 9.79
CA LEU A 575 16.27 -17.64 8.46
C LEU A 575 15.24 -18.02 7.37
N PRO A 576 15.07 -17.18 6.33
CA PRO A 576 14.07 -17.43 5.30
C PRO A 576 14.39 -18.69 4.48
N PRO A 577 13.38 -19.42 4.00
CA PRO A 577 13.59 -20.45 3.00
C PRO A 577 14.00 -19.81 1.67
N LEU A 578 14.66 -20.58 0.79
CA LEU A 578 15.16 -20.13 -0.51
C LEU A 578 14.07 -19.42 -1.35
N ALA A 579 12.83 -19.92 -1.31
CA ALA A 579 11.70 -19.33 -2.04
C ALA A 579 11.31 -17.91 -1.59
N LYS A 580 11.66 -17.50 -0.35
CA LYS A 580 11.40 -16.16 0.21
C LYS A 580 12.59 -15.19 0.08
N MET A 581 13.76 -15.64 -0.39
CA MET A 581 14.93 -14.77 -0.61
C MET A 581 14.75 -13.89 -1.85
N GLU A 582 15.29 -12.68 -1.88
CA GLU A 582 15.04 -11.70 -2.95
C GLU A 582 16.15 -11.65 -4.02
N SER A 583 17.19 -12.50 -3.91
CA SER A 583 18.28 -12.58 -4.91
C SER A 583 17.77 -12.75 -6.35
N LEU A 584 18.34 -11.96 -7.27
CA LEU A 584 18.10 -12.10 -8.71
C LEU A 584 18.66 -13.41 -9.29
N ALA A 585 19.60 -14.07 -8.60
CA ALA A 585 20.13 -15.38 -8.99
C ALA A 585 19.04 -16.47 -9.02
N LEU A 586 17.94 -16.26 -8.29
CA LEU A 586 16.79 -17.18 -8.22
C LEU A 586 15.77 -16.96 -9.35
N LEU A 587 15.95 -15.95 -10.20
CA LEU A 587 15.07 -15.71 -11.34
C LEU A 587 15.37 -16.69 -12.49
N PRO A 588 14.35 -17.12 -13.24
CA PRO A 588 14.56 -17.82 -14.50
C PRO A 588 15.43 -16.99 -15.45
N ARG A 589 16.29 -17.64 -16.22
CA ARG A 589 17.16 -16.97 -17.21
C ARG A 589 16.41 -16.04 -18.16
N GLU A 590 15.18 -16.41 -18.55
CA GLU A 590 14.30 -15.60 -19.38
C GLU A 590 13.92 -14.25 -18.73
N GLU A 591 13.76 -14.22 -17.41
CA GLU A 591 13.39 -13.02 -16.66
C GLU A 591 14.61 -12.13 -16.43
N VAL A 592 15.80 -12.71 -16.24
CA VAL A 592 17.05 -11.95 -16.15
C VAL A 592 17.33 -11.16 -17.43
N LEU A 593 16.92 -11.65 -18.61
CA LEU A 593 17.01 -10.91 -19.88
C LEU A 593 16.29 -9.55 -19.87
N LEU A 594 15.37 -9.32 -18.94
CA LEU A 594 14.70 -8.02 -18.80
C LEU A 594 15.64 -6.92 -18.29
N LEU A 595 16.80 -7.27 -17.72
CA LEU A 595 17.87 -6.33 -17.38
C LEU A 595 18.69 -5.87 -18.61
N TYR A 596 18.40 -6.38 -19.81
CA TYR A 596 19.17 -6.04 -21.01
C TYR A 596 19.30 -4.52 -21.22
N GLY A 597 20.55 -4.09 -21.40
CA GLY A 597 20.96 -2.68 -21.48
C GLY A 597 21.53 -2.12 -20.16
N SER A 598 21.17 -2.71 -19.02
CA SER A 598 21.80 -2.45 -17.72
C SER A 598 23.06 -3.31 -17.55
N SER A 599 24.09 -2.77 -16.90
CA SER A 599 25.27 -3.56 -16.51
C SER A 599 24.92 -4.66 -15.50
N ALA A 600 23.82 -4.52 -14.75
CA ALA A 600 23.36 -5.55 -13.81
C ALA A 600 23.02 -6.88 -14.52
N PHE A 601 22.71 -6.86 -15.83
CA PHE A 601 22.46 -8.09 -16.59
C PHE A 601 23.69 -9.01 -16.63
N GLU A 602 24.85 -8.47 -17.00
CA GLU A 602 26.13 -9.19 -17.07
C GLU A 602 26.54 -9.69 -15.69
N GLU A 603 26.30 -8.88 -14.66
CA GLU A 603 26.65 -9.20 -13.27
C GLU A 603 25.81 -10.34 -12.70
N VAL A 604 24.49 -10.35 -12.95
CA VAL A 604 23.65 -11.50 -12.55
C VAL A 604 24.07 -12.77 -13.30
N ALA A 605 24.40 -12.65 -14.59
CA ALA A 605 24.87 -13.79 -15.37
C ALA A 605 26.22 -14.34 -14.85
N GLY A 606 27.18 -13.45 -14.59
CA GLY A 606 28.48 -13.80 -14.02
C GLY A 606 28.36 -14.35 -12.60
N PHE A 607 27.46 -13.80 -11.79
CA PHE A 607 27.18 -14.32 -10.45
C PHE A 607 26.58 -15.72 -10.49
N ASN A 608 25.61 -15.97 -11.37
CA ASN A 608 25.06 -17.32 -11.58
C ASN A 608 26.11 -18.32 -12.06
N ALA A 609 27.00 -17.91 -12.98
CA ALA A 609 28.11 -18.76 -13.41
C ALA A 609 29.05 -19.08 -12.25
N THR A 610 29.38 -18.09 -11.42
CA THR A 610 30.21 -18.25 -10.22
C THR A 610 29.57 -19.22 -9.24
N LEU A 611 28.26 -19.10 -8.97
CA LEU A 611 27.53 -20.03 -8.10
C LEU A 611 27.61 -21.48 -8.57
N HIS A 612 27.48 -21.71 -9.89
CA HIS A 612 27.63 -23.04 -10.46
C HIS A 612 29.06 -23.57 -10.35
N THR A 613 30.07 -22.77 -10.68
CA THR A 613 31.48 -23.16 -10.55
C THR A 613 31.84 -23.46 -9.09
N ASP A 614 31.41 -22.60 -8.16
CA ASP A 614 31.63 -22.78 -6.73
C ASP A 614 30.94 -24.06 -6.22
N PHE A 615 29.73 -24.36 -6.70
CA PHE A 615 29.05 -25.62 -6.38
C PHE A 615 29.81 -26.85 -6.91
N GLU A 616 30.38 -26.79 -8.11
CA GLU A 616 31.20 -27.86 -8.66
C GLU A 616 32.50 -28.06 -7.88
N VAL A 617 33.13 -26.98 -7.44
CA VAL A 617 34.30 -27.02 -6.53
C VAL A 617 33.91 -27.72 -5.23
N CYS A 618 32.85 -27.27 -4.56
CA CYS A 618 32.36 -27.90 -3.34
C CYS A 618 31.96 -29.36 -3.55
N SER A 619 31.31 -29.69 -4.66
CA SER A 619 30.93 -31.07 -5.01
C SER A 619 32.15 -31.99 -5.10
N ARG A 620 33.24 -31.52 -5.71
CA ARG A 620 34.50 -32.27 -5.77
C ARG A 620 35.12 -32.47 -4.38
N LEU A 621 35.13 -31.44 -3.55
CA LEU A 621 35.62 -31.53 -2.16
C LEU A 621 34.80 -32.53 -1.34
N VAL A 622 33.48 -32.47 -1.44
CA VAL A 622 32.55 -33.41 -0.78
C VAL A 622 32.76 -34.84 -1.28
N ALA A 623 33.05 -35.00 -2.57
CA ALA A 623 33.36 -36.30 -3.14
C ALA A 623 34.69 -36.85 -2.62
N VAL A 624 35.74 -36.05 -2.49
CA VAL A 624 37.10 -36.54 -2.15
C VAL A 624 37.30 -36.69 -0.64
N SER A 625 36.72 -35.82 0.20
CA SER A 625 36.89 -35.88 1.65
C SER A 625 35.99 -36.93 2.31
N PRO A 626 36.54 -37.92 3.04
CA PRO A 626 35.73 -38.88 3.79
C PRO A 626 34.83 -38.21 4.83
N ALA A 627 35.33 -37.14 5.48
CA ALA A 627 34.59 -36.38 6.49
C ALA A 627 33.38 -35.67 5.88
N LEU A 628 33.59 -34.95 4.78
CA LEU A 628 32.50 -34.26 4.08
C LEU A 628 31.52 -35.27 3.45
N ARG A 629 32.02 -36.36 2.85
CA ARG A 629 31.15 -37.40 2.27
C ARG A 629 30.23 -38.03 3.30
N LYS A 630 30.74 -38.32 4.50
CA LYS A 630 29.94 -38.82 5.62
C LYS A 630 28.89 -37.80 6.06
N ALA A 631 29.30 -36.53 6.21
CA ALA A 631 28.43 -35.45 6.67
C ALA A 631 27.32 -35.06 5.67
N PHE A 632 27.53 -35.27 4.37
CA PHE A 632 26.68 -34.66 3.35
C PHE A 632 26.05 -35.63 2.36
N VAL A 633 26.78 -36.67 1.96
CA VAL A 633 26.32 -37.62 0.93
C VAL A 633 25.55 -38.75 1.56
N GLN A 634 26.02 -39.28 2.70
CA GLN A 634 25.36 -40.38 3.40
C GLN A 634 24.03 -39.95 4.04
N SER A 635 23.91 -38.67 4.41
CA SER A 635 22.69 -38.07 4.95
C SER A 635 21.75 -37.51 3.87
N GLY A 636 22.19 -37.43 2.61
CA GLY A 636 21.40 -36.88 1.50
C GLY A 636 21.19 -35.37 1.56
N VAL A 637 22.03 -34.65 2.31
CA VAL A 637 21.86 -33.22 2.61
C VAL A 637 22.50 -32.31 1.57
N PHE A 638 23.55 -32.73 0.86
CA PHE A 638 24.20 -31.85 -0.11
C PHE A 638 23.51 -31.86 -1.47
N SER A 639 22.93 -30.72 -1.82
CA SER A 639 22.22 -30.48 -3.07
C SER A 639 22.47 -29.04 -3.54
N TYR A 640 22.27 -28.77 -4.84
CA TYR A 640 22.40 -27.41 -5.36
C TYR A 640 21.46 -26.41 -4.66
N PRO A 641 20.18 -26.71 -4.37
CA PRO A 641 19.32 -25.81 -3.60
C PRO A 641 19.80 -25.52 -2.17
N HIS A 642 20.35 -26.51 -1.44
CA HIS A 642 20.87 -26.28 -0.09
C HIS A 642 22.18 -25.47 -0.12
N PHE A 643 23.05 -25.72 -1.10
CA PHE A 643 24.22 -24.90 -1.36
C PHE A 643 23.83 -23.46 -1.66
N LEU A 644 22.89 -23.26 -2.58
CA LEU A 644 22.41 -21.94 -2.97
C LEU A 644 21.79 -21.19 -1.79
N TRP A 645 21.02 -21.87 -0.94
CA TRP A 645 20.50 -21.28 0.31
C TRP A 645 21.63 -20.80 1.23
N ALA A 646 22.61 -21.65 1.54
CA ALA A 646 23.68 -21.29 2.46
C ALA A 646 24.55 -20.15 1.89
N TYR A 647 24.85 -20.21 0.59
CA TYR A 647 25.64 -19.20 -0.09
C TYR A 647 24.92 -17.84 -0.10
N LEU A 648 23.63 -17.81 -0.45
CA LEU A 648 22.87 -16.57 -0.50
C LEU A 648 22.68 -15.96 0.90
N VAL A 649 22.45 -16.76 1.95
CA VAL A 649 22.43 -16.23 3.34
C VAL A 649 23.75 -15.52 3.66
N LEU A 650 24.89 -16.13 3.34
CA LEU A 650 26.21 -15.56 3.60
C LEU A 650 26.45 -14.27 2.82
N VAL A 651 26.13 -14.26 1.52
CA VAL A 651 26.39 -13.09 0.67
C VAL A 651 25.40 -11.96 0.93
N GLU A 652 24.13 -12.26 1.19
CA GLU A 652 23.11 -11.23 1.46
C GLU A 652 23.22 -10.64 2.86
N LYS A 653 23.59 -11.45 3.86
CA LYS A 653 23.50 -11.06 5.28
C LYS A 653 24.84 -11.02 6.02
N GLY A 654 25.90 -11.53 5.41
CA GLY A 654 27.25 -11.47 5.97
C GLY A 654 27.81 -10.06 6.02
N THR A 655 28.78 -9.86 6.91
CA THR A 655 29.55 -8.63 7.05
C THR A 655 31.03 -8.97 7.13
N TYR A 656 31.90 -8.03 6.77
CA TYR A 656 33.34 -8.24 6.78
C TYR A 656 33.97 -7.56 7.98
N VAL A 657 34.78 -8.30 8.74
CA VAL A 657 35.57 -7.77 9.86
C VAL A 657 37.01 -8.20 9.62
N GLU A 658 37.93 -7.24 9.53
CA GLU A 658 39.37 -7.49 9.27
C GLU A 658 39.65 -8.33 8.01
N GLY A 659 38.73 -8.34 7.04
CA GLY A 659 38.81 -9.12 5.80
C GLY A 659 38.05 -10.44 5.83
N ASP A 660 37.61 -10.89 7.00
CA ASP A 660 36.87 -12.14 7.18
C ASP A 660 35.36 -11.95 7.10
N LEU A 661 34.70 -12.82 6.34
CA LEU A 661 33.25 -12.86 6.20
C LEU A 661 32.62 -13.57 7.40
N ILE A 662 31.81 -12.84 8.17
CA ILE A 662 31.15 -13.35 9.36
C ILE A 662 29.63 -13.15 9.32
N LEU A 663 28.88 -13.99 10.02
CA LEU A 663 27.46 -13.78 10.34
C LEU A 663 27.30 -13.57 11.83
N VAL A 664 26.75 -12.41 12.20
CA VAL A 664 26.38 -12.09 13.58
C VAL A 664 24.86 -12.29 13.74
N PRO A 665 24.40 -13.36 14.42
CA PRO A 665 23.01 -13.81 14.36
C PRO A 665 21.91 -12.74 14.54
N PRO A 666 21.94 -11.85 15.55
CA PRO A 666 20.92 -10.81 15.67
C PRO A 666 21.03 -9.71 14.59
N LEU A 667 22.22 -9.43 14.08
CA LEU A 667 22.44 -8.37 13.09
C LEU A 667 21.94 -8.76 11.70
N VAL A 668 21.82 -10.05 11.41
CA VAL A 668 21.22 -10.56 10.15
C VAL A 668 19.79 -10.05 9.93
N PHE A 669 19.08 -9.67 11.00
CA PHE A 669 17.72 -9.13 10.94
C PHE A 669 17.67 -7.59 10.93
N GLY A 670 18.81 -6.90 10.93
CA GLY A 670 18.84 -5.45 10.79
C GLY A 670 18.45 -5.01 9.38
N GLN A 671 17.71 -3.91 9.28
CA GLN A 671 17.32 -3.35 7.97
C GLN A 671 18.43 -2.47 7.40
N SER A 672 18.65 -2.50 6.09
CA SER A 672 19.60 -1.58 5.44
C SER A 672 19.08 -0.14 5.43
N SER A 673 19.98 0.83 5.62
CA SER A 673 19.61 2.25 5.59
C SER A 673 19.31 2.74 4.20
N ILE A 674 18.15 3.38 4.01
CA ILE A 674 17.84 4.11 2.78
C ILE A 674 18.55 5.46 2.68
N TYR A 675 19.22 5.92 3.75
CA TYR A 675 19.91 7.22 3.84
C TYR A 675 21.42 7.07 4.04
N GLN A 676 21.98 5.88 3.83
CA GLN A 676 23.43 5.67 3.87
C GLN A 676 24.13 6.28 2.66
N ARG A 677 25.41 6.59 2.83
CA ARG A 677 26.32 6.91 1.74
C ARG A 677 27.07 5.66 1.30
N TYR A 678 27.60 5.69 0.08
CA TYR A 678 28.58 4.71 -0.39
C TYR A 678 29.74 4.64 0.61
N GLU A 679 30.17 3.42 0.95
CA GLU A 679 31.21 3.12 1.97
C GLU A 679 30.82 3.38 3.44
N ASP A 680 29.56 3.66 3.75
CA ASP A 680 29.10 3.60 5.15
C ASP A 680 28.94 2.13 5.59
N TYR A 681 29.82 1.64 6.46
CA TYR A 681 29.79 0.26 6.97
C TYR A 681 29.32 0.17 8.43
N PRO A 682 28.83 -1.01 8.89
CA PRO A 682 28.57 -1.24 10.30
C PRO A 682 29.88 -1.15 11.07
N VAL A 683 29.91 -0.41 12.18
CA VAL A 683 31.12 -0.31 13.02
C VAL A 683 31.19 -1.57 13.89
N LEU A 684 31.86 -2.58 13.37
CA LEU A 684 32.16 -3.84 14.04
C LEU A 684 33.66 -3.91 14.33
N SER A 685 34.02 -4.26 15.56
CA SER A 685 35.40 -4.47 15.96
C SER A 685 35.53 -5.78 16.71
N HIS A 686 36.58 -6.54 16.40
CA HIS A 686 36.96 -7.74 17.14
C HIS A 686 38.02 -7.38 18.18
N SER A 687 37.75 -7.65 19.46
CA SER A 687 38.74 -7.44 20.55
C SER A 687 38.42 -8.34 21.73
N ASN A 688 39.45 -8.84 22.42
CA ASN A 688 39.31 -9.66 23.63
C ASN A 688 38.34 -10.85 23.47
N HIS A 689 38.42 -11.60 22.35
CA HIS A 689 37.52 -12.74 22.07
C HIS A 689 36.03 -12.36 22.02
N SER A 690 35.73 -11.14 21.58
CA SER A 690 34.37 -10.63 21.45
C SER A 690 34.23 -9.68 20.26
N TYR A 691 33.06 -9.71 19.64
CA TYR A 691 32.67 -8.80 18.57
C TYR A 691 31.78 -7.70 19.15
N SER A 692 32.26 -6.47 19.08
CA SER A 692 31.53 -5.29 19.55
C SER A 692 30.89 -4.56 18.37
N PHE A 693 29.60 -4.27 18.48
CA PHE A 693 28.85 -3.52 17.48
C PHE A 693 28.45 -2.15 18.03
N VAL A 694 28.90 -1.11 17.33
CA VAL A 694 28.66 0.29 17.67
C VAL A 694 27.72 0.92 16.65
N LEU A 695 26.67 1.57 17.14
CA LEU A 695 25.70 2.22 16.27
C LEU A 695 26.11 3.67 15.97
N SER A 696 26.10 4.04 14.69
CA SER A 696 26.53 5.37 14.23
C SER A 696 25.43 6.45 14.31
N ASP A 697 24.21 6.06 14.66
CA ASP A 697 23.05 6.95 14.79
C ASP A 697 22.37 6.76 16.16
N ALA A 698 21.64 7.78 16.62
CA ALA A 698 20.84 7.68 17.84
C ALA A 698 19.47 7.06 17.55
N LEU A 699 19.00 6.16 18.41
CA LEU A 699 17.70 5.49 18.27
C LEU A 699 16.85 5.66 19.53
N ARG A 700 15.54 5.77 19.33
CA ARG A 700 14.57 5.72 20.43
C ARG A 700 14.19 4.28 20.74
N PHE A 701 13.70 4.06 21.95
CA PHE A 701 13.06 2.80 22.35
C PHE A 701 12.08 2.30 21.27
N SER A 702 12.17 1.00 20.95
CA SER A 702 11.33 0.29 19.96
C SER A 702 11.48 0.75 18.50
N SER A 703 12.50 1.56 18.18
CA SER A 703 12.81 1.90 16.78
C SER A 703 13.54 0.75 16.10
N ASP A 704 13.30 0.57 14.80
CA ASP A 704 14.07 -0.35 13.98
C ASP A 704 15.55 0.05 13.95
N VAL A 705 16.42 -0.94 14.12
CA VAL A 705 17.86 -0.78 14.01
C VAL A 705 18.23 -0.91 12.53
N VAL A 706 18.72 0.19 12.01
CA VAL A 706 19.14 0.31 10.64
C VAL A 706 20.65 0.11 10.58
N LEU A 707 21.09 -0.84 9.76
CA LEU A 707 22.49 -1.12 9.47
C LEU A 707 22.90 -0.32 8.24
N LYS A 708 24.01 0.42 8.37
CA LYS A 708 24.65 1.05 7.22
C LYS A 708 25.52 0.01 6.53
N GLN A 709 25.17 -0.34 5.30
CA GLN A 709 25.86 -1.31 4.45
C GLN A 709 25.98 -0.70 3.04
N GLY A 710 26.68 0.43 2.95
CA GLY A 710 26.77 1.32 1.81
C GLY A 710 27.46 0.70 0.60
N TYR A 711 26.68 0.12 -0.31
CA TYR A 711 27.10 -0.22 -1.67
C TYR A 711 26.12 0.41 -2.66
N ALA A 712 26.60 0.74 -3.87
CA ALA A 712 25.74 1.24 -4.94
C ALA A 712 24.57 0.28 -5.22
N ASN A 713 23.41 0.82 -5.61
CA ASN A 713 22.18 0.05 -5.76
C ASN A 713 22.28 -1.19 -6.67
N TRP A 714 23.14 -1.16 -7.69
CA TRP A 714 23.37 -2.33 -8.55
C TRP A 714 23.95 -3.50 -7.75
N TYR A 715 24.86 -3.23 -6.81
CA TYR A 715 25.51 -4.24 -5.99
C TYR A 715 24.53 -4.78 -4.94
N MET A 716 23.81 -3.85 -4.29
CA MET A 716 22.76 -4.21 -3.33
C MET A 716 21.71 -5.12 -3.98
N LEU A 717 21.31 -4.83 -5.21
CA LEU A 717 20.30 -5.64 -5.89
C LEU A 717 20.83 -7.01 -6.31
N VAL A 718 22.01 -7.06 -6.95
CA VAL A 718 22.55 -8.31 -7.51
C VAL A 718 23.01 -9.27 -6.42
N TYR A 719 23.76 -8.77 -5.43
CA TYR A 719 24.41 -9.60 -4.43
C TYR A 719 23.69 -9.63 -3.09
N ARG A 720 23.00 -8.54 -2.69
CA ARG A 720 22.31 -8.46 -1.39
C ARG A 720 20.80 -8.72 -1.48
N GLY A 721 20.24 -8.79 -2.69
CA GLY A 721 18.80 -8.96 -2.90
C GLY A 721 17.96 -7.77 -2.45
N GLU A 722 18.56 -6.59 -2.26
CA GLU A 722 17.93 -5.39 -1.69
C GLU A 722 18.02 -4.19 -2.64
N LEU A 723 17.04 -3.28 -2.59
CA LEU A 723 17.04 -2.06 -3.40
C LEU A 723 16.74 -0.84 -2.54
N LEU A 724 17.66 0.15 -2.53
CA LEU A 724 17.57 1.34 -1.70
C LEU A 724 17.02 2.51 -2.52
N MET A 725 15.73 2.81 -2.34
CA MET A 725 14.98 3.75 -3.20
C MET A 725 15.39 5.23 -3.06
N ALA A 726 16.23 5.60 -2.10
CA ALA A 726 16.56 6.98 -1.74
C ALA A 726 18.05 7.24 -1.43
N GLU A 727 18.96 6.47 -2.04
CA GLU A 727 20.40 6.64 -1.83
C GLU A 727 20.89 7.98 -2.41
N GLN A 728 21.55 8.80 -1.57
CA GLN A 728 21.93 10.18 -1.91
C GLN A 728 23.05 10.28 -2.94
N ASP A 729 23.87 9.23 -3.07
CA ASP A 729 25.07 9.17 -3.91
C ASP A 729 25.06 7.93 -4.83
N ASP A 730 23.88 7.44 -5.24
CA ASP A 730 23.77 6.35 -6.21
C ASP A 730 24.38 6.74 -7.57
N CYS A 731 24.96 5.77 -8.27
CA CYS A 731 25.69 6.00 -9.51
C CYS A 731 25.21 5.09 -10.64
N LEU A 732 25.35 5.59 -11.87
CA LEU A 732 25.10 4.78 -13.05
C LEU A 732 26.36 3.97 -13.37
N ARG A 733 26.29 2.65 -13.19
CA ARG A 733 27.39 1.77 -13.60
C ARG A 733 27.46 1.68 -15.12
N TRP A 734 28.64 1.99 -15.66
CA TRP A 734 28.87 2.07 -17.10
C TRP A 734 30.18 1.38 -17.45
N ASN A 735 30.06 0.23 -18.10
CA ASN A 735 31.19 -0.55 -18.58
C ASN A 735 31.60 -0.01 -19.96
N LEU A 736 32.90 0.21 -20.15
CA LEU A 736 33.49 0.55 -21.44
C LEU A 736 34.47 -0.55 -21.83
N GLU A 737 34.37 -1.02 -23.06
CA GLU A 737 35.17 -2.13 -23.59
C GLU A 737 35.62 -1.81 -25.01
N LEU A 738 36.88 -2.12 -25.32
CA LEU A 738 37.36 -2.19 -26.69
C LEU A 738 37.00 -3.55 -27.28
N ASP A 739 36.07 -3.55 -28.23
CA ASP A 739 35.62 -4.77 -28.92
C ASP A 739 36.76 -5.35 -29.76
N ASP A 740 37.06 -6.64 -29.58
CA ASP A 740 38.09 -7.38 -30.33
C ASP A 740 37.88 -7.36 -31.85
N SER A 741 36.66 -7.05 -32.32
CA SER A 741 36.31 -6.90 -33.73
C SER A 741 36.48 -5.47 -34.29
N ASP A 742 36.94 -4.51 -33.47
CA ASP A 742 37.17 -3.14 -33.92
C ASP A 742 38.29 -3.11 -35.00
N PRO A 743 38.04 -2.51 -36.19
CA PRO A 743 39.02 -2.48 -37.26
C PRO A 743 40.31 -1.72 -36.91
N PHE A 744 40.30 -0.93 -35.83
CA PHE A 744 41.45 -0.20 -35.28
C PHE A 744 41.83 -0.70 -33.89
N PHE A 745 41.55 -1.97 -33.57
CA PHE A 745 41.80 -2.57 -32.25
C PHE A 745 43.22 -2.32 -31.74
N ASP A 746 44.25 -2.69 -32.51
CA ASP A 746 45.65 -2.56 -32.06
C ASP A 746 46.04 -1.10 -31.75
N GLU A 747 45.57 -0.15 -32.56
CA GLU A 747 45.86 1.27 -32.38
C GLU A 747 45.17 1.83 -31.14
N LYS A 748 43.89 1.46 -30.92
CA LYS A 748 43.11 1.87 -29.74
C LYS A 748 43.61 1.20 -28.46
N ALA A 749 43.99 -0.08 -28.52
CA ALA A 749 44.56 -0.82 -27.39
C ALA A 749 45.88 -0.17 -26.91
N GLU A 750 46.75 0.21 -27.85
CA GLU A 750 47.99 0.91 -27.52
C GLU A 750 47.73 2.33 -26.99
N ALA A 751 46.69 3.02 -27.51
CA ALA A 751 46.27 4.32 -26.97
C ALA A 751 45.73 4.21 -25.53
N LEU A 752 44.90 3.18 -25.23
CA LEU A 752 44.41 2.89 -23.88
C LEU A 752 45.56 2.58 -22.92
N LYS A 753 46.49 1.72 -23.36
CA LYS A 753 47.69 1.37 -22.58
C LYS A 753 48.55 2.60 -22.26
N LYS A 754 48.75 3.51 -23.22
CA LYS A 754 49.46 4.79 -23.00
C LYS A 754 48.72 5.71 -22.02
N ALA A 755 47.39 5.62 -21.97
CA ALA A 755 46.56 6.33 -21.00
C ALA A 755 46.45 5.61 -19.64
N ASN A 756 47.14 4.49 -19.43
CA ASN A 756 47.06 3.64 -18.24
C ASN A 756 45.64 3.11 -17.97
N LEU A 757 44.92 2.77 -19.04
CA LEU A 757 43.59 2.18 -19.01
C LEU A 757 43.63 0.74 -19.52
N HIS A 758 42.79 -0.12 -18.94
CA HIS A 758 42.58 -1.47 -19.43
C HIS A 758 41.68 -1.50 -20.66
N LEU A 759 41.66 -2.64 -21.37
CA LEU A 759 40.76 -2.84 -22.51
C LEU A 759 39.28 -2.87 -22.10
N TYR A 760 39.03 -3.16 -20.82
CA TYR A 760 37.73 -3.15 -20.18
C TYR A 760 37.84 -2.38 -18.86
N GLU A 761 36.98 -1.40 -18.65
CA GLU A 761 36.91 -0.60 -17.43
C GLU A 761 35.46 -0.44 -16.98
N GLN A 762 35.28 -0.39 -15.66
CA GLN A 762 33.97 -0.21 -15.04
C GLN A 762 33.92 1.12 -14.31
N PHE A 763 32.96 1.97 -14.68
CA PHE A 763 32.82 3.28 -14.07
C PHE A 763 31.51 3.40 -13.31
N CYS A 764 31.57 4.03 -12.13
CA CYS A 764 30.42 4.43 -11.34
C CYS A 764 30.20 5.93 -11.57
N LEU A 765 29.27 6.28 -12.47
CA LEU A 765 29.12 7.65 -12.93
C LEU A 765 28.14 8.44 -12.06
N PRO A 766 28.54 9.60 -11.48
CA PRO A 766 27.62 10.51 -10.82
C PRO A 766 26.71 11.19 -11.85
N THR A 767 25.59 11.74 -11.38
CA THR A 767 24.66 12.52 -12.24
C THR A 767 25.16 13.93 -12.53
N ASP A 768 26.17 14.41 -11.80
CA ASP A 768 26.84 15.68 -12.03
C ASP A 768 27.97 15.53 -13.06
N ALA A 769 27.80 16.14 -14.24
CA ALA A 769 28.75 16.10 -15.34
C ALA A 769 30.14 16.68 -14.99
N ALA A 770 30.21 17.57 -14.00
CA ALA A 770 31.46 18.14 -13.52
C ALA A 770 32.31 17.12 -12.74
N LYS A 771 31.67 16.12 -12.13
CA LYS A 771 32.29 15.08 -11.30
C LYS A 771 32.60 13.79 -12.05
N LEU A 772 32.39 13.75 -13.37
CA LEU A 772 32.69 12.56 -14.17
C LEU A 772 34.20 12.22 -14.13
N PRO A 773 34.57 10.93 -13.96
CA PRO A 773 35.98 10.52 -13.98
C PRO A 773 36.69 10.93 -15.27
N ALA A 774 37.92 11.44 -15.15
CA ALA A 774 38.73 11.80 -16.31
C ALA A 774 39.05 10.58 -17.19
N ASP A 775 39.27 9.44 -16.56
CA ASP A 775 39.55 8.16 -17.20
C ASP A 775 38.36 7.69 -18.05
N PHE A 776 37.13 7.86 -17.55
CA PHE A 776 35.92 7.55 -18.32
C PHE A 776 35.86 8.36 -19.62
N LEU A 777 36.13 9.66 -19.55
CA LEU A 777 36.12 10.54 -20.73
C LEU A 777 37.24 10.20 -21.70
N THR A 778 38.43 9.90 -21.18
CA THR A 778 39.60 9.53 -21.98
C THR A 778 39.32 8.23 -22.73
N MET A 779 38.86 7.20 -22.02
CA MET A 779 38.48 5.93 -22.63
C MET A 779 37.38 6.11 -23.68
N LEU A 780 36.30 6.82 -23.34
CA LEU A 780 35.19 7.08 -24.26
C LEU A 780 35.65 7.81 -25.53
N SER A 781 36.57 8.76 -25.41
CA SER A 781 37.14 9.49 -26.56
C SER A 781 37.96 8.60 -27.49
N ILE A 782 38.77 7.68 -26.92
CA ILE A 782 39.57 6.71 -27.68
C ILE A 782 38.65 5.70 -28.38
N LEU A 783 37.68 5.14 -27.66
CA LEU A 783 36.75 4.15 -28.22
C LEU A 783 35.91 4.73 -29.37
N LYS A 784 35.49 6.00 -29.25
CA LYS A 784 34.69 6.70 -30.27
C LYS A 784 35.51 7.37 -31.37
N ASP A 785 36.83 7.37 -31.26
CA ASP A 785 37.74 8.09 -32.17
C ASP A 785 37.36 9.58 -32.32
N VAL A 786 37.06 10.23 -31.18
CA VAL A 786 36.67 11.65 -31.14
C VAL A 786 37.69 12.43 -30.33
N LYS A 787 38.41 13.35 -30.99
CA LYS A 787 39.33 14.26 -30.30
C LYS A 787 38.56 15.38 -29.59
N VAL A 788 38.64 15.41 -28.26
CA VAL A 788 37.99 16.44 -27.43
C VAL A 788 38.90 17.66 -27.30
N MET A 789 38.60 18.76 -27.99
CA MET A 789 39.43 19.97 -27.99
C MET A 789 38.87 21.10 -27.12
N ASN A 790 37.55 21.10 -26.88
CA ASN A 790 36.86 22.14 -26.11
C ASN A 790 35.65 21.58 -25.31
N LYS A 791 35.00 22.43 -24.51
CA LYS A 791 33.81 22.05 -23.72
C LYS A 791 32.64 21.58 -24.59
N GLN A 792 32.49 22.08 -25.82
CA GLN A 792 31.41 21.68 -26.73
C GLN A 792 31.62 20.27 -27.28
N ASP A 793 32.86 19.91 -27.64
CA ASP A 793 33.22 18.56 -28.08
C ASP A 793 32.95 17.54 -26.97
N ARG A 794 33.34 17.88 -25.72
CA ARG A 794 33.05 17.05 -24.53
C ARG A 794 31.56 16.87 -24.32
N GLN A 795 30.77 17.94 -24.43
CA GLN A 795 29.32 17.88 -24.30
C GLN A 795 28.71 16.97 -25.37
N ARG A 796 29.12 17.11 -26.63
CA ARG A 796 28.60 16.32 -27.74
C ARG A 796 28.92 14.83 -27.58
N LEU A 797 30.19 14.49 -27.27
CA LEU A 797 30.62 13.11 -27.03
C LEU A 797 29.79 12.45 -25.93
N LEU A 798 29.57 13.15 -24.81
CA LEU A 798 28.76 12.66 -23.70
C LEU A 798 27.28 12.49 -24.07
N LEU A 799 26.68 13.46 -24.77
CA LEU A 799 25.27 13.35 -25.19
C LEU A 799 25.04 12.20 -26.17
N ASP A 800 25.97 11.97 -27.10
CA ASP A 800 25.90 10.87 -28.04
C ASP A 800 26.05 9.52 -27.32
N ALA A 801 27.00 9.41 -26.39
CA ALA A 801 27.17 8.21 -25.56
C ALA A 801 25.93 7.93 -24.68
N ILE A 802 25.36 8.96 -24.04
CA ILE A 802 24.13 8.86 -23.24
C ILE A 802 22.95 8.42 -24.11
N LYS A 803 22.82 8.97 -25.31
CA LYS A 803 21.75 8.58 -26.25
C LYS A 803 21.90 7.13 -26.68
N GLN A 804 23.13 6.68 -26.96
CA GLN A 804 23.42 5.29 -27.29
C GLN A 804 23.06 4.37 -26.11
N LYS A 805 23.55 4.68 -24.90
CA LYS A 805 23.26 3.90 -23.69
C LYS A 805 21.76 3.84 -23.39
N ALA A 806 21.05 4.97 -23.52
CA ALA A 806 19.60 5.03 -23.35
C ALA A 806 18.84 4.13 -24.34
N SER A 807 19.37 3.97 -25.56
CA SER A 807 18.77 3.10 -26.59
C SER A 807 18.95 1.60 -26.35
N GLN A 808 19.94 1.21 -25.53
CA GLN A 808 20.20 -0.19 -25.17
C GLN A 808 19.16 -0.72 -24.17
N TYR A 809 18.58 0.15 -23.34
CA TYR A 809 17.50 -0.25 -22.46
C TYR A 809 16.27 -0.63 -23.29
N ILE A 810 15.76 -1.84 -23.10
CA ILE A 810 14.50 -2.27 -23.73
C ILE A 810 13.43 -1.21 -23.46
N THR A 811 12.82 -0.69 -24.54
CA THR A 811 11.72 0.27 -24.44
C THR A 811 10.60 -0.35 -23.64
N VAL A 812 10.16 0.37 -22.62
CA VAL A 812 9.11 -0.01 -21.67
C VAL A 812 7.84 -0.50 -22.40
N SER A 813 7.60 -0.09 -23.65
CA SER A 813 6.42 -0.51 -24.42
C SER A 813 6.42 -1.98 -24.89
N LEU A 814 7.57 -2.60 -25.15
CA LEU A 814 7.66 -4.01 -25.56
C LEU A 814 7.69 -4.94 -24.35
N SER A 815 8.35 -4.49 -23.29
CA SER A 815 8.34 -5.20 -22.02
C SER A 815 6.95 -5.13 -21.38
N ASP A 816 6.26 -3.99 -21.37
CA ASP A 816 4.95 -3.85 -20.69
C ASP A 816 3.81 -4.60 -21.39
N LYS A 817 3.84 -4.72 -22.73
CA LYS A 817 2.89 -5.55 -23.47
C LYS A 817 3.10 -7.05 -23.23
N MET A 818 4.34 -7.54 -23.17
CA MET A 818 4.63 -8.94 -22.79
C MET A 818 4.42 -9.21 -21.29
N ARG A 819 4.70 -8.22 -20.43
CA ARG A 819 4.49 -8.25 -18.97
C ARG A 819 3.01 -8.31 -18.59
N SER A 820 2.09 -7.81 -19.41
CA SER A 820 0.64 -7.89 -19.14
C SER A 820 0.02 -9.30 -19.28
N ARG A 821 0.75 -10.27 -19.86
CA ARG A 821 0.21 -11.60 -20.22
C ARG A 821 0.54 -12.73 -19.23
N ARG A 822 1.50 -12.56 -18.30
CA ARG A 822 1.79 -13.54 -17.23
C ARG A 822 1.34 -12.90 -15.89
N GLY A 823 0.60 -13.63 -15.07
CA GLY A 823 -0.01 -13.15 -13.82
C GLY A 823 1.00 -12.68 -12.74
N GLN A 824 0.47 -12.38 -11.53
CA GLN A 824 1.19 -11.94 -10.31
C GLN A 824 2.72 -12.02 -10.38
N PHE A 825 3.38 -10.86 -10.42
CA PHE A 825 4.84 -10.79 -10.44
C PHE A 825 5.44 -11.12 -9.07
N SER A 826 6.53 -11.88 -9.06
CA SER A 826 7.38 -12.06 -7.88
C SER A 826 7.92 -10.71 -7.39
N SER A 827 8.15 -10.60 -6.08
CA SER A 827 8.77 -9.42 -5.45
C SER A 827 10.12 -9.06 -6.10
N ARG A 828 10.97 -10.06 -6.36
CA ARG A 828 12.20 -9.99 -7.17
C ARG A 828 12.03 -9.21 -8.49
N LEU A 829 11.00 -9.53 -9.27
CA LEU A 829 10.76 -8.86 -10.55
C LEU A 829 10.32 -7.40 -10.36
N GLN A 830 9.61 -7.08 -9.27
CA GLN A 830 9.26 -5.71 -8.94
C GLN A 830 10.50 -4.89 -8.58
N ASN A 831 11.41 -5.44 -7.76
CA ASN A 831 12.67 -4.78 -7.41
C ASN A 831 13.54 -4.54 -8.65
N MET A 832 13.67 -5.53 -9.53
CA MET A 832 14.38 -5.39 -10.80
C MET A 832 13.79 -4.27 -11.67
N ASN A 833 12.46 -4.15 -11.75
CA ASN A 833 11.82 -3.07 -12.50
C ASN A 833 12.04 -1.69 -11.87
N ARG A 834 11.98 -1.59 -10.54
CA ARG A 834 12.26 -0.35 -9.81
C ARG A 834 13.70 0.11 -10.03
N PHE A 835 14.66 -0.82 -10.00
CA PHE A 835 16.07 -0.55 -10.29
C PHE A 835 16.27 0.02 -11.70
N LEU A 836 15.71 -0.64 -12.73
CA LEU A 836 15.79 -0.15 -14.11
C LEU A 836 15.15 1.23 -14.31
N ALA A 837 14.08 1.54 -13.56
CA ALA A 837 13.49 2.87 -13.56
C ALA A 837 14.43 3.89 -12.90
N GLY A 838 15.13 3.51 -11.83
CA GLY A 838 16.18 4.27 -11.17
C GLY A 838 17.34 4.60 -12.11
N GLU A 839 17.92 3.62 -12.80
CA GLU A 839 19.00 3.85 -13.76
C GLU A 839 18.58 4.80 -14.89
N LYS A 840 17.35 4.65 -15.41
CA LYS A 840 16.79 5.57 -16.42
C LYS A 840 16.63 6.99 -15.88
N ARG A 841 16.33 7.15 -14.59
CA ARG A 841 16.27 8.46 -13.93
C ARG A 841 17.69 9.06 -13.84
N LEU A 842 18.66 8.31 -13.33
CA LEU A 842 20.06 8.76 -13.22
C LEU A 842 20.63 9.15 -14.60
N LEU A 843 20.36 8.37 -15.63
CA LEU A 843 20.79 8.66 -17.00
C LEU A 843 20.17 9.96 -17.54
N LYS A 844 18.90 10.25 -17.22
CA LYS A 844 18.24 11.52 -17.59
C LYS A 844 18.79 12.71 -16.80
N GLU A 845 19.10 12.53 -15.52
CA GLU A 845 19.72 13.56 -14.69
C GLU A 845 21.13 13.90 -15.18
N LEU A 846 21.94 12.89 -15.49
CA LEU A 846 23.23 13.06 -16.14
C LEU A 846 23.09 13.78 -17.49
N GLN A 847 22.12 13.38 -18.32
CA GLN A 847 21.86 14.05 -19.59
C GLN A 847 21.53 15.54 -19.40
N LYS A 848 20.74 15.86 -18.37
CA LYS A 848 20.39 17.24 -18.03
C LYS A 848 21.62 18.01 -17.58
N SER A 849 22.43 17.46 -16.69
CA SER A 849 23.68 18.09 -16.23
C SER A 849 24.65 18.35 -17.39
N VAL A 850 24.85 17.38 -18.29
CA VAL A 850 25.69 17.54 -19.48
C VAL A 850 25.18 18.67 -20.40
N ARG A 851 23.85 18.84 -20.57
CA ARG A 851 23.29 19.96 -21.34
C ARG A 851 23.57 21.33 -20.73
N HIS A 852 23.68 21.41 -19.41
CA HIS A 852 23.97 22.64 -18.67
C HIS A 852 25.46 22.97 -18.54
N MET A 853 26.38 22.10 -18.98
CA MET A 853 27.83 22.38 -18.94
C MET A 853 28.27 23.66 -19.67
N LEU A 854 27.44 24.18 -20.58
CA LEU A 854 27.70 25.42 -21.33
C LEU A 854 26.96 26.64 -20.76
N SER A 855 26.13 26.49 -19.72
CA SER A 855 25.30 27.58 -19.16
C SER A 855 25.92 28.30 -17.95
N ASP A 856 27.05 27.85 -17.43
CA ASP A 856 27.74 28.46 -16.26
C ASP A 856 28.68 29.63 -16.63
N ASP A 857 28.64 30.13 -17.87
CA ASP A 857 29.44 31.27 -18.35
C ASP A 857 28.61 32.58 -18.48
N ILE A 858 27.55 32.78 -17.66
CA ILE A 858 26.78 34.05 -17.57
C ILE A 858 26.85 34.63 -16.16
#